data_AF-A0A848FJP4-F1
#
_entry.id   AF-A0A848FJP4-F1
#
_cell.length_a   1.000
_cell.length_b   1.000
_cell.length_c   1.000
_cell.angle_alpha   90.00
_cell.angle_beta   90.00
_cell.angle_gamma   90.00
#
_symmetry.space_group_name_H-M   'P 1'
#
loop_
_entity.id
_entity.type
_entity.pdbx_description
1 polymer ?
#
loop_
_entity_poly.entity_id
_entity_poly.type
_entity_poly.pdbx_seq_one_letter_code
_entity_poly.pdbx_strand_id
1 'polypeptide(L)'
;MSSVVEAQAHGDIDAQNPWPGLNAFDEKAARFFNGRNAESAELARLVSQAPLTVLYGKSGLGKTSLLQAGLFPRLRAQGCFPVYVRLAVHAREGELIEQIAAALFRETRQHDIDVTPRGLKVSLWERLHQRRFALWSPTNQPLVPLFVIDQFEEVFTLGAANAPRIKQLRIDLADLVENRIPAATVRAIEADPALQADLDLRHQRYRVLLSFREDFLPQVEAWRRDMPSLMRNGLWLTAMTAEQAFEAVFATGSAARLVDENTAREIVKFVGRIQTADAQAHFQVPDPATMNPLEPALARHEIEPALLSLVCAELNKRRLQATPPRAAIDTHLLQGTGASIIADFYRRQVAAMPEATQRFIEEELLTEGGYRNSFPVDEALKHGALSQELLQRLVDGRVLRIEHQLGTARVELTHDRLTDVVRLEREQRRQRDRRARQSRTMRWTVAGGAAAAALLLFAAFTLVARNASESQRRRVEALLVQVQQERDEANRLRQLAESRQNEVEQAQRWAQRQQLVVGKLLEPVRPAVLRVEAQGIATGFFVTAGGLAVTVAHVIGNAPESSLRVVDAQNRPFPVRLVRVDRERDLALLQVQGAAPHPCLHLSDRPPRAGAAVAVLSIEGQQRWSTATGSVTAVDVSLGKLAGIPPSQDLIEVDLNASPGFSGAPVVEASSQRVIGIGAYGMGGSASRHFLIPASRVQATFGRELGGGCGGP
;
A
#
# COMPACT_ATOMS: atom_id res chain seq x y z
N MET A 1 -12.08 -18.93 45.71
CA MET A 1 -13.00 -17.96 45.06
C MET A 1 -13.37 -18.49 43.68
N SER A 2 -14.14 -19.57 43.64
CA SER A 2 -14.08 -20.56 42.54
C SER A 2 -15.45 -20.86 41.91
N SER A 3 -16.33 -19.86 41.80
CA SER A 3 -17.74 -20.06 41.40
C SER A 3 -18.22 -19.19 40.24
N VAL A 4 -17.35 -18.80 39.30
CA VAL A 4 -17.74 -17.82 38.24
C VAL A 4 -17.61 -18.36 36.80
N VAL A 5 -17.40 -19.66 36.57
CA VAL A 5 -17.25 -20.19 35.19
C VAL A 5 -18.39 -21.12 34.71
N GLU A 6 -19.38 -21.44 35.55
CA GLU A 6 -20.45 -22.41 35.18
C GLU A 6 -21.80 -21.80 34.79
N ALA A 7 -21.85 -20.54 34.36
CA ALA A 7 -23.06 -19.94 33.78
C ALA A 7 -22.72 -19.15 32.51
N GLN A 8 -22.39 -19.86 31.43
CA GLN A 8 -22.26 -19.23 30.10
C GLN A 8 -23.65 -18.81 29.61
N ALA A 9 -23.77 -17.57 29.16
CA ALA A 9 -25.00 -16.93 28.72
C ALA A 9 -25.66 -17.70 27.54
N HIS A 10 -26.60 -18.59 27.86
CA HIS A 10 -27.52 -19.14 26.88
C HIS A 10 -28.52 -18.03 26.56
N GLY A 11 -28.63 -17.61 25.30
CA GLY A 11 -29.91 -17.04 24.88
C GLY A 11 -30.93 -18.16 25.05
N ASP A 12 -31.96 -17.95 25.89
CA ASP A 12 -32.93 -19.00 26.22
C ASP A 12 -33.51 -19.60 24.93
N ILE A 13 -33.19 -20.87 24.66
CA ILE A 13 -33.71 -21.58 23.48
C ILE A 13 -35.19 -21.83 23.74
N ASP A 14 -36.02 -21.15 22.96
CA ASP A 14 -37.47 -21.19 23.09
C ASP A 14 -38.16 -21.37 21.73
N ALA A 15 -39.49 -21.38 21.73
CA ALA A 15 -40.28 -21.57 20.53
C ALA A 15 -40.09 -20.46 19.48
N GLN A 16 -39.62 -19.27 19.88
CA GLN A 16 -39.35 -18.15 18.98
C GLN A 16 -37.86 -18.01 18.62
N ASN A 17 -36.96 -18.70 19.35
CA ASN A 17 -35.52 -18.73 19.17
C ASN A 17 -34.95 -20.15 19.27
N PRO A 18 -35.37 -21.09 18.40
CA PRO A 18 -35.06 -22.51 18.60
C PRO A 18 -33.66 -22.92 18.14
N TRP A 19 -32.94 -22.07 17.39
CA TRP A 19 -31.59 -22.37 16.90
C TRP A 19 -30.53 -21.61 17.71
N PRO A 20 -29.58 -22.31 18.37
CA PRO A 20 -28.55 -21.71 19.22
C PRO A 20 -27.37 -21.12 18.43
N GLY A 21 -27.38 -21.20 17.09
CA GLY A 21 -26.26 -20.78 16.25
C GLY A 21 -25.08 -21.74 16.38
N LEU A 22 -23.90 -21.21 16.71
CA LEU A 22 -22.67 -22.00 16.91
C LEU A 22 -22.58 -22.68 18.29
N ASN A 23 -23.53 -22.43 19.18
CA ASN A 23 -23.61 -23.12 20.47
C ASN A 23 -24.23 -24.51 20.33
N ALA A 24 -23.90 -25.39 21.26
CA ALA A 24 -24.50 -26.72 21.32
C ALA A 24 -25.96 -26.63 21.82
N PHE A 25 -26.79 -27.58 21.39
CA PHE A 25 -28.07 -27.82 22.02
C PHE A 25 -27.83 -28.55 23.35
N ASP A 26 -28.34 -27.99 24.45
CA ASP A 26 -28.30 -28.63 25.76
C ASP A 26 -29.46 -29.63 25.92
N GLU A 27 -29.50 -30.33 27.05
CA GLU A 27 -30.54 -31.33 27.33
C GLU A 27 -31.95 -30.71 27.39
N LYS A 28 -32.07 -29.45 27.86
CA LYS A 28 -33.35 -28.74 27.94
C LYS A 28 -33.90 -28.39 26.55
N ALA A 29 -33.02 -28.19 25.58
CA ALA A 29 -33.36 -27.90 24.19
C ALA A 29 -33.55 -29.16 23.33
N ALA A 30 -33.62 -30.36 23.92
CA ALA A 30 -33.82 -31.63 23.19
C ALA A 30 -34.98 -31.60 22.18
N ARG A 31 -36.09 -30.93 22.52
CA ARG A 31 -37.25 -30.78 21.61
C ARG A 31 -36.96 -30.01 20.32
N PHE A 32 -35.90 -29.20 20.30
CA PHE A 32 -35.46 -28.42 19.14
C PHE A 32 -34.29 -29.08 18.40
N PHE A 33 -33.75 -30.20 18.91
CA PHE A 33 -32.67 -30.93 18.27
C PHE A 33 -33.23 -32.03 17.35
N ASN A 34 -33.29 -31.73 16.05
CA ASN A 34 -33.87 -32.60 15.03
C ASN A 34 -32.86 -32.99 13.92
N GLY A 35 -33.19 -34.01 13.11
CA GLY A 35 -32.36 -34.44 11.98
C GLY A 35 -31.18 -35.38 12.33
N ARG A 36 -31.00 -35.73 13.60
CA ARG A 36 -29.99 -36.72 14.08
C ARG A 36 -30.60 -37.86 14.87
N ASN A 37 -31.88 -38.14 14.62
CA ASN A 37 -32.63 -39.12 15.41
C ASN A 37 -32.07 -40.54 15.30
N ALA A 38 -31.57 -40.92 14.12
CA ALA A 38 -30.95 -42.22 13.88
C ALA A 38 -29.60 -42.34 14.62
N GLU A 39 -28.73 -41.34 14.52
CA GLU A 39 -27.43 -41.33 15.19
C GLU A 39 -27.56 -41.32 16.71
N SER A 40 -28.52 -40.56 17.26
CA SER A 40 -28.80 -40.61 18.70
C SER A 40 -29.31 -41.99 19.15
N ALA A 41 -30.02 -42.73 18.29
CA ALA A 41 -30.56 -44.05 18.63
C ALA A 41 -29.43 -45.09 18.58
N GLU A 42 -28.61 -44.99 17.54
CA GLU A 42 -27.45 -45.84 17.38
C GLU A 42 -26.43 -45.62 18.49
N LEU A 43 -26.16 -44.37 18.87
CA LEU A 43 -25.26 -44.08 19.98
C LEU A 43 -25.80 -44.62 21.31
N ALA A 44 -27.11 -44.52 21.57
CA ALA A 44 -27.73 -45.12 22.76
C ALA A 44 -27.61 -46.65 22.76
N ARG A 45 -27.75 -47.28 21.59
CA ARG A 45 -27.56 -48.73 21.41
C ARG A 45 -26.12 -49.14 21.71
N LEU A 46 -25.13 -48.44 21.14
CA LEU A 46 -23.70 -48.69 21.36
C LEU A 46 -23.32 -48.52 22.83
N VAL A 47 -23.80 -47.45 23.46
CA VAL A 47 -23.64 -47.22 24.91
C VAL A 47 -24.18 -48.38 25.70
N SER A 48 -25.36 -48.91 25.35
CA SER A 48 -25.99 -50.01 26.08
C SER A 48 -25.28 -51.36 25.91
N GLN A 49 -24.48 -51.53 24.85
CA GLN A 49 -23.86 -52.81 24.52
C GLN A 49 -22.44 -52.99 25.04
N ALA A 50 -21.73 -51.91 25.35
CA ALA A 50 -20.34 -51.99 25.83
C ALA A 50 -20.07 -51.08 27.02
N PRO A 51 -19.07 -51.41 27.87
CA PRO A 51 -18.63 -50.51 28.94
C PRO A 51 -18.00 -49.23 28.43
N LEU A 52 -17.29 -49.29 27.29
CA LEU A 52 -16.69 -48.13 26.62
C LEU A 52 -17.36 -47.90 25.26
N THR A 53 -17.73 -46.66 25.00
CA THR A 53 -18.18 -46.19 23.69
C THR A 53 -17.35 -45.00 23.24
N VAL A 54 -16.99 -44.96 21.97
CA VAL A 54 -16.26 -43.82 21.39
C VAL A 54 -17.14 -43.07 20.39
N LEU A 55 -17.28 -41.76 20.55
CA LEU A 55 -17.89 -40.87 19.56
C LEU A 55 -16.79 -40.00 18.96
N TYR A 56 -16.64 -40.00 17.63
CA TYR A 56 -15.64 -39.15 16.98
C TYR A 56 -16.13 -38.63 15.64
N GLY A 57 -15.51 -37.54 15.19
CA GLY A 57 -15.81 -36.93 13.90
C GLY A 57 -15.24 -35.52 13.80
N LYS A 58 -15.35 -34.89 12.64
CA LYS A 58 -14.90 -33.50 12.41
C LYS A 58 -15.47 -32.52 13.42
N SER A 59 -14.77 -31.38 13.58
CA SER A 59 -15.29 -30.25 14.34
C SER A 59 -16.57 -29.70 13.67
N GLY A 60 -17.48 -29.10 14.44
CA GLY A 60 -18.71 -28.51 13.89
C GLY A 60 -19.83 -29.49 13.51
N LEU A 61 -19.61 -30.81 13.60
CA LEU A 61 -20.63 -31.83 13.31
C LEU A 61 -21.73 -31.98 14.37
N GLY A 62 -21.64 -31.22 15.47
CA GLY A 62 -22.64 -31.24 16.54
C GLY A 62 -22.48 -32.39 17.54
N LYS A 63 -21.26 -32.90 17.78
CA LYS A 63 -20.99 -33.96 18.77
C LYS A 63 -21.57 -33.65 20.15
N THR A 64 -21.29 -32.47 20.71
CA THR A 64 -21.82 -32.06 22.01
C THR A 64 -23.35 -31.95 22.01
N SER A 65 -23.96 -31.42 20.93
CA SER A 65 -25.42 -31.40 20.77
C SER A 65 -26.02 -32.82 20.69
N LEU A 66 -25.36 -33.73 19.98
CA LEU A 66 -25.76 -35.13 19.88
C LEU A 66 -25.72 -35.83 21.24
N LEU A 67 -24.72 -35.53 22.06
CA LEU A 67 -24.61 -36.04 23.43
C LEU A 67 -25.71 -35.46 24.33
N GLN A 68 -25.77 -34.14 24.47
CA GLN A 68 -26.61 -33.49 25.47
C GLN A 68 -28.10 -33.50 25.07
N ALA A 69 -28.43 -33.06 23.86
CA ALA A 69 -29.81 -32.94 23.41
C ALA A 69 -30.35 -34.24 22.80
N GLY A 70 -29.48 -35.05 22.18
CA GLY A 70 -29.87 -36.29 21.51
C GLY A 70 -29.82 -37.54 22.40
N LEU A 71 -28.69 -37.77 23.06
CA LEU A 71 -28.39 -39.01 23.77
C LEU A 71 -28.92 -39.00 25.22
N PHE A 72 -28.67 -37.93 25.98
CA PHE A 72 -28.98 -37.92 27.42
C PHE A 72 -30.46 -38.16 27.75
N PRO A 73 -31.43 -37.48 27.09
CA PRO A 73 -32.84 -37.73 27.37
C PRO A 73 -33.24 -39.19 27.14
N ARG A 74 -32.68 -39.81 26.10
CA ARG A 74 -32.95 -41.22 25.73
C ARG A 74 -32.38 -42.17 26.78
N LEU A 75 -31.16 -41.93 27.22
CA LEU A 75 -30.50 -42.75 28.24
C LEU A 75 -31.15 -42.61 29.61
N ARG A 76 -31.57 -41.39 30.00
CA ARG A 76 -32.33 -41.18 31.24
C ARG A 76 -33.65 -41.95 31.26
N ALA A 77 -34.36 -41.99 30.14
CA ALA A 77 -35.58 -42.81 29.99
C ALA A 77 -35.31 -44.33 30.11
N GLN A 78 -34.07 -44.78 29.94
CA GLN A 78 -33.65 -46.17 30.02
C GLN A 78 -32.99 -46.53 31.36
N GLY A 79 -33.06 -45.65 32.38
CA GLY A 79 -32.43 -45.89 33.69
C GLY A 79 -30.91 -45.72 33.70
N CYS A 80 -30.35 -45.07 32.68
CA CYS A 80 -28.95 -44.66 32.67
C CYS A 80 -28.83 -43.20 33.14
N PHE A 81 -27.77 -42.89 33.87
CA PHE A 81 -27.53 -41.58 34.46
C PHE A 81 -26.28 -40.94 33.83
N PRO A 82 -26.45 -40.10 32.79
CA PRO A 82 -25.34 -39.40 32.17
C PRO A 82 -24.68 -38.43 33.16
N VAL A 83 -23.36 -38.51 33.27
CA VAL A 83 -22.51 -37.60 34.03
C VAL A 83 -21.62 -36.90 33.01
N TYR A 84 -21.96 -35.66 32.65
CA TYR A 84 -21.19 -34.89 31.69
C TYR A 84 -19.89 -34.38 32.31
N VAL A 85 -18.77 -34.65 31.64
CA VAL A 85 -17.45 -34.24 32.08
C VAL A 85 -16.74 -33.54 30.93
N ARG A 86 -16.34 -32.30 31.19
CA ARG A 86 -15.32 -31.60 30.42
C ARG A 86 -14.11 -31.39 31.33
N LEU A 87 -13.00 -32.05 31.00
CA LEU A 87 -11.81 -32.05 31.85
C LEU A 87 -11.15 -30.68 31.84
N ALA A 88 -10.99 -30.06 33.01
CA ALA A 88 -10.20 -28.85 33.18
C ALA A 88 -8.71 -29.20 33.22
N VAL A 89 -8.16 -29.57 32.06
CA VAL A 89 -6.78 -30.09 31.93
C VAL A 89 -5.71 -29.06 32.31
N HIS A 90 -6.04 -27.77 32.18
CA HIS A 90 -5.18 -26.63 32.52
C HIS A 90 -5.18 -26.29 34.02
N ALA A 91 -6.12 -26.82 34.82
CA ALA A 91 -6.15 -26.55 36.26
C ALA A 91 -4.85 -27.05 36.90
N ARG A 92 -4.18 -26.23 37.70
CA ARG A 92 -2.83 -26.55 38.23
C ARG A 92 -2.85 -27.52 39.41
N GLU A 93 -4.02 -27.79 39.98
CA GLU A 93 -4.21 -28.58 41.19
C GLU A 93 -5.24 -29.70 40.97
N GLY A 94 -5.10 -30.78 41.75
CA GLY A 94 -5.99 -31.95 41.75
C GLY A 94 -5.71 -32.97 40.64
N GLU A 95 -6.09 -34.22 40.85
CA GLU A 95 -5.98 -35.25 39.81
C GLU A 95 -7.14 -35.16 38.81
N LEU A 96 -6.91 -35.52 37.55
CA LEU A 96 -7.95 -35.41 36.51
C LEU A 96 -9.09 -36.41 36.72
N ILE A 97 -8.79 -37.59 37.26
CA ILE A 97 -9.80 -38.59 37.63
C ILE A 97 -10.72 -38.09 38.75
N GLU A 98 -10.23 -37.23 39.65
CA GLU A 98 -11.04 -36.63 40.71
C GLU A 98 -12.06 -35.64 40.15
N GLN A 99 -11.81 -35.03 38.99
CA GLN A 99 -12.78 -34.17 38.32
C GLN A 99 -13.98 -34.97 37.81
N ILE A 100 -13.75 -36.17 37.26
CA ILE A 100 -14.81 -37.10 36.83
C ILE A 100 -15.63 -37.52 38.05
N ALA A 101 -14.94 -37.83 39.15
CA ALA A 101 -15.57 -38.22 40.40
C ALA A 101 -16.41 -37.06 40.98
N ALA A 102 -15.89 -35.84 40.99
CA ALA A 102 -16.61 -34.65 41.44
C ALA A 102 -17.83 -34.33 40.56
N ALA A 103 -17.75 -34.59 39.25
CA ALA A 103 -18.87 -34.42 38.33
C ALA A 103 -20.04 -35.33 38.70
N LEU A 104 -19.80 -36.59 39.07
CA LEU A 104 -20.86 -37.49 39.55
C LEU A 104 -21.64 -36.91 40.74
N PHE A 105 -20.93 -36.37 41.73
CA PHE A 105 -21.57 -35.79 42.92
C PHE A 105 -22.23 -34.43 42.66
N ARG A 106 -21.78 -33.70 41.64
CA ARG A 106 -22.44 -32.47 41.19
C ARG A 106 -23.75 -32.79 40.48
N GLU A 107 -23.71 -33.73 39.55
CA GLU A 107 -24.86 -34.17 38.76
C GLU A 107 -25.94 -34.78 39.64
N THR A 108 -25.55 -35.64 40.61
CA THR A 108 -26.51 -36.23 41.56
C THR A 108 -27.24 -35.18 42.39
N ARG A 109 -26.55 -34.13 42.84
CA ARG A 109 -27.17 -33.00 43.56
C ARG A 109 -28.09 -32.16 42.67
N GLN A 110 -27.74 -31.97 41.40
CA GLN A 110 -28.55 -31.20 40.46
C GLN A 110 -29.86 -31.91 40.10
N HIS A 111 -29.87 -33.24 40.09
CA HIS A 111 -31.01 -34.07 39.68
C HIS A 111 -31.72 -34.77 40.84
N ASP A 112 -31.38 -34.43 42.10
CA ASP A 112 -31.94 -35.04 43.32
C ASP A 112 -31.82 -36.59 43.33
N ILE A 113 -30.67 -37.09 42.87
CA ILE A 113 -30.36 -38.53 42.85
C ILE A 113 -29.74 -38.93 44.17
N ASP A 114 -30.29 -39.95 44.82
CA ASP A 114 -29.68 -40.51 46.02
C ASP A 114 -28.47 -41.37 45.64
N VAL A 115 -27.32 -41.05 46.26
CA VAL A 115 -26.05 -41.73 46.06
C VAL A 115 -25.56 -42.31 47.37
N THR A 116 -25.37 -43.62 47.38
CA THR A 116 -24.81 -44.33 48.52
C THR A 116 -23.50 -45.00 48.12
N PRO A 117 -22.42 -44.88 48.93
CA PRO A 117 -22.22 -43.94 50.04
C PRO A 117 -21.91 -42.52 49.56
N ARG A 118 -22.23 -41.51 50.37
CA ARG A 118 -22.00 -40.09 50.04
C ARG A 118 -20.51 -39.69 50.07
N GLY A 119 -20.06 -38.94 49.06
CA GLY A 119 -18.72 -38.33 48.95
C GLY A 119 -17.62 -39.25 48.39
N LEU A 120 -16.40 -38.70 48.25
CA LEU A 120 -15.20 -39.40 47.75
C LEU A 120 -14.16 -39.50 48.87
N LYS A 121 -14.22 -40.57 49.66
CA LYS A 121 -13.17 -40.90 50.64
C LYS A 121 -12.13 -41.87 50.09
N VAL A 122 -12.38 -42.40 48.90
CA VAL A 122 -11.63 -43.43 48.18
C VAL A 122 -11.58 -43.04 46.71
N SER A 123 -10.75 -43.72 45.92
CA SER A 123 -10.65 -43.46 44.48
C SER A 123 -12.01 -43.67 43.76
N LEU A 124 -12.16 -43.09 42.57
CA LEU A 124 -13.37 -43.27 41.75
C LEU A 124 -13.64 -44.75 41.47
N TRP A 125 -12.60 -45.51 41.11
CA TRP A 125 -12.71 -46.93 40.84
C TRP A 125 -13.19 -47.71 42.08
N GLU A 126 -12.57 -47.49 43.25
CA GLU A 126 -12.97 -48.17 44.49
C GLU A 126 -14.40 -47.83 44.86
N ARG A 127 -14.79 -46.57 44.71
CA ARG A 127 -16.16 -46.14 44.98
C ARG A 127 -17.17 -46.89 44.12
N LEU A 128 -16.91 -46.97 42.81
CA LEU A 128 -17.83 -47.62 41.85
C LEU A 128 -17.92 -49.14 42.05
N HIS A 129 -16.88 -49.76 42.64
CA HIS A 129 -16.85 -51.18 42.93
C HIS A 129 -17.28 -51.54 44.35
N GLN A 130 -17.63 -50.59 45.21
CA GLN A 130 -18.21 -50.94 46.51
C GLN A 130 -19.55 -51.64 46.33
N ARG A 131 -19.79 -52.72 47.07
CA ARG A 131 -21.05 -53.49 47.01
C ARG A 131 -22.27 -52.65 47.33
N ARG A 132 -22.09 -51.66 48.20
CA ARG A 132 -23.10 -50.68 48.60
C ARG A 132 -23.25 -49.50 47.62
N PHE A 133 -22.41 -49.41 46.59
CA PHE A 133 -22.51 -48.34 45.61
C PHE A 133 -23.81 -48.48 44.82
N ALA A 134 -24.67 -47.48 44.94
CA ALA A 134 -25.92 -47.42 44.20
C ALA A 134 -26.35 -45.98 43.97
N LEU A 135 -26.96 -45.77 42.81
CA LEU A 135 -27.66 -44.54 42.44
C LEU A 135 -29.14 -44.85 42.33
N TRP A 136 -29.98 -44.05 43.00
CA TRP A 136 -31.43 -44.22 42.98
C TRP A 136 -32.10 -42.95 42.50
N SER A 137 -33.01 -43.09 41.53
CA SER A 137 -33.87 -41.99 41.12
C SER A 137 -34.79 -41.54 42.26
N PRO A 138 -35.40 -40.33 42.17
CA PRO A 138 -36.46 -39.91 43.09
C PRO A 138 -37.66 -40.87 43.13
N THR A 139 -37.82 -41.66 42.06
CA THR A 139 -38.85 -42.71 41.92
C THR A 139 -38.38 -44.09 42.41
N ASN A 140 -37.26 -44.16 43.12
CA ASN A 140 -36.66 -45.37 43.68
C ASN A 140 -36.33 -46.44 42.64
N GLN A 141 -35.87 -46.02 41.45
CA GLN A 141 -35.35 -46.91 40.41
C GLN A 141 -33.82 -46.91 40.42
N PRO A 142 -33.16 -48.07 40.28
CA PRO A 142 -31.70 -48.12 40.22
C PRO A 142 -31.20 -47.50 38.92
N LEU A 143 -30.14 -46.69 39.00
CA LEU A 143 -29.54 -45.99 37.88
C LEU A 143 -28.12 -46.49 37.60
N VAL A 144 -27.77 -46.60 36.32
CA VAL A 144 -26.41 -46.94 35.87
C VAL A 144 -25.68 -45.65 35.44
N PRO A 145 -24.61 -45.22 36.13
CA PRO A 145 -23.87 -44.03 35.73
C PRO A 145 -23.15 -44.24 34.39
N LEU A 146 -23.23 -43.23 33.53
CA LEU A 146 -22.46 -43.11 32.30
C LEU A 146 -21.57 -41.87 32.39
N PHE A 147 -20.26 -42.06 32.43
CA PHE A 147 -19.30 -40.96 32.40
C PHE A 147 -19.06 -40.54 30.95
N VAL A 148 -19.53 -39.34 30.59
CA VAL A 148 -19.40 -38.80 29.24
C VAL A 148 -18.27 -37.77 29.26
N ILE A 149 -17.10 -38.17 28.80
CA ILE A 149 -15.92 -37.31 28.70
C ILE A 149 -15.93 -36.69 27.31
N ASP A 150 -16.41 -35.45 27.22
CA ASP A 150 -16.49 -34.69 25.98
C ASP A 150 -15.23 -33.86 25.75
N GLN A 151 -14.95 -33.56 24.48
CA GLN A 151 -13.73 -32.89 24.02
C GLN A 151 -12.45 -33.55 24.57
N PHE A 152 -12.40 -34.89 24.53
CA PHE A 152 -11.29 -35.66 25.08
C PHE A 152 -9.95 -35.34 24.40
N GLU A 153 -9.96 -34.76 23.18
CA GLU A 153 -8.76 -34.22 22.55
C GLU A 153 -8.03 -33.14 23.37
N GLU A 154 -8.72 -32.49 24.33
CA GLU A 154 -8.12 -31.53 25.26
C GLU A 154 -7.00 -32.16 26.12
N VAL A 155 -7.03 -33.48 26.33
CA VAL A 155 -5.98 -34.25 27.02
C VAL A 155 -4.66 -34.23 26.25
N PHE A 156 -4.71 -34.29 24.92
CA PHE A 156 -3.53 -34.31 24.05
C PHE A 156 -3.06 -32.91 23.67
N THR A 157 -3.98 -31.95 23.65
CA THR A 157 -3.68 -30.56 23.34
C THR A 157 -3.29 -29.81 24.62
N LEU A 158 -4.26 -29.51 25.49
CA LEU A 158 -4.04 -28.68 26.67
C LEU A 158 -3.22 -29.40 27.74
N GLY A 159 -3.40 -30.72 27.84
CA GLY A 159 -2.69 -31.57 28.78
C GLY A 159 -1.21 -31.81 28.46
N ALA A 160 -0.75 -31.50 27.23
CA ALA A 160 0.63 -31.76 26.81
C ALA A 160 1.69 -31.06 27.71
N ALA A 161 1.32 -29.93 28.31
CA ALA A 161 2.19 -29.19 29.24
C ALA A 161 2.43 -29.94 30.58
N ASN A 162 1.62 -30.95 30.91
CA ASN A 162 1.73 -31.73 32.14
C ASN A 162 1.68 -33.24 31.86
N ALA A 163 2.71 -33.73 31.16
CA ALA A 163 2.83 -35.14 30.79
C ALA A 163 2.68 -36.14 31.97
N PRO A 164 3.21 -35.90 33.18
CA PRO A 164 2.99 -36.79 34.32
C PRO A 164 1.51 -36.96 34.69
N ARG A 165 0.75 -35.86 34.72
CA ARG A 165 -0.68 -35.88 35.05
C ARG A 165 -1.51 -36.57 33.98
N ILE A 166 -1.16 -36.40 32.70
CA ILE A 166 -1.82 -37.11 31.60
C ILE A 166 -1.49 -38.60 31.62
N LYS A 167 -0.26 -38.96 31.99
CA LYS A 167 0.12 -40.36 32.21
C LYS A 167 -0.70 -40.98 33.35
N GLN A 168 -0.90 -40.26 34.44
CA GLN A 168 -1.72 -40.74 35.56
C GLN A 168 -3.18 -40.91 35.14
N LEU A 169 -3.78 -39.91 34.47
CA LEU A 169 -5.14 -40.02 33.91
C LEU A 169 -5.27 -41.23 32.97
N ARG A 170 -4.28 -41.48 32.11
CA ARG A 170 -4.28 -42.64 31.21
C ARG A 170 -4.37 -43.95 31.99
N ILE A 171 -3.57 -44.09 33.06
CA ILE A 171 -3.59 -45.28 33.91
C ILE A 171 -4.95 -45.42 34.59
N ASP A 172 -5.43 -44.35 35.24
CA ASP A 172 -6.69 -44.37 35.99
C ASP A 172 -7.90 -44.66 35.09
N LEU A 173 -7.96 -44.02 33.92
CA LEU A 173 -9.03 -44.25 32.96
C LEU A 173 -8.96 -45.66 32.39
N ALA A 174 -7.76 -46.18 32.16
CA ALA A 174 -7.59 -47.51 31.64
C ALA A 174 -7.98 -48.58 32.66
N ASP A 175 -7.70 -48.36 33.95
CA ASP A 175 -8.17 -49.22 35.03
C ASP A 175 -9.69 -49.16 35.18
N LEU A 176 -10.28 -47.97 35.04
CA LEU A 176 -11.72 -47.77 35.03
C LEU A 176 -12.42 -48.47 33.85
N VAL A 177 -11.90 -48.32 32.64
CA VAL A 177 -12.50 -48.83 31.40
C VAL A 177 -12.34 -50.35 31.27
N GLU A 178 -11.13 -50.87 31.52
CA GLU A 178 -10.81 -52.29 31.36
C GLU A 178 -11.15 -53.11 32.61
N ASN A 179 -11.80 -52.49 33.60
CA ASN A 179 -12.14 -53.10 34.89
C ASN A 179 -10.92 -53.75 35.57
N ARG A 180 -9.77 -53.06 35.56
CA ARG A 180 -8.56 -53.50 36.28
C ARG A 180 -8.51 -52.87 37.66
N ILE A 181 -8.06 -53.62 38.65
CA ILE A 181 -7.90 -53.13 40.02
C ILE A 181 -6.70 -52.18 40.06
N PRO A 182 -6.88 -50.91 40.48
CA PRO A 182 -5.77 -49.95 40.57
C PRO A 182 -4.66 -50.44 41.49
N ALA A 183 -3.40 -50.15 41.14
CA ALA A 183 -2.24 -50.58 41.92
C ALA A 183 -2.25 -50.07 43.38
N ALA A 184 -2.82 -48.90 43.63
CA ALA A 184 -3.01 -48.38 44.98
C ALA A 184 -4.00 -49.23 45.79
N THR A 185 -5.11 -49.65 45.19
CA THR A 185 -6.11 -50.55 45.79
C THR A 185 -5.52 -51.93 46.05
N VAL A 186 -4.72 -52.48 45.13
CA VAL A 186 -4.03 -53.76 45.34
C VAL A 186 -3.16 -53.71 46.60
N ARG A 187 -2.31 -52.69 46.72
CA ARG A 187 -1.45 -52.52 47.91
C ARG A 187 -2.26 -52.34 49.20
N ALA A 188 -3.41 -51.66 49.13
CA ALA A 188 -4.30 -51.50 50.27
C ALA A 188 -4.93 -52.84 50.69
N ILE A 189 -5.36 -53.67 49.74
CA ILE A 189 -5.91 -55.02 50.00
C ILE A 189 -4.82 -55.96 50.54
N GLU A 190 -3.60 -55.87 50.03
CA GLU A 190 -2.47 -56.66 50.57
C GLU A 190 -2.15 -56.29 52.02
N ALA A 191 -2.29 -55.01 52.37
CA ALA A 191 -2.10 -54.52 53.75
C ALA A 191 -3.27 -54.88 54.67
N ASP A 192 -4.51 -54.88 54.15
CA ASP A 192 -5.73 -55.26 54.87
C ASP A 192 -6.68 -56.07 53.95
N PRO A 193 -6.62 -57.42 54.00
CA PRO A 193 -7.46 -58.27 53.17
C PRO A 193 -8.97 -58.10 53.41
N ALA A 194 -9.40 -57.54 54.54
CA ALA A 194 -10.82 -57.30 54.81
C ALA A 194 -11.43 -56.26 53.85
N LEU A 195 -10.61 -55.34 53.30
CA LEU A 195 -11.07 -54.34 52.33
C LEU A 195 -11.62 -54.97 51.05
N GLN A 196 -11.14 -56.15 50.66
CA GLN A 196 -11.65 -56.85 49.47
C GLN A 196 -13.11 -57.29 49.64
N ALA A 197 -13.55 -57.57 50.87
CA ALA A 197 -14.91 -58.07 51.13
C ALA A 197 -16.00 -57.04 50.76
N ASP A 198 -15.72 -55.74 50.86
CA ASP A 198 -16.64 -54.65 50.49
C ASP A 198 -16.68 -54.37 48.98
N LEU A 199 -15.82 -55.01 48.17
CA LEU A 199 -15.70 -54.77 46.73
C LEU A 199 -16.39 -55.86 45.87
N ASP A 200 -17.06 -55.44 44.80
CA ASP A 200 -17.61 -56.27 43.72
C ASP A 200 -16.67 -56.21 42.50
N LEU A 201 -15.60 -57.00 42.53
CA LEU A 201 -14.56 -57.02 41.48
C LEU A 201 -15.03 -57.64 40.15
N ARG A 202 -16.24 -58.22 40.11
CA ARG A 202 -16.72 -58.99 38.95
C ARG A 202 -17.58 -58.17 38.01
N HIS A 203 -18.30 -57.17 38.53
CA HIS A 203 -19.31 -56.45 37.76
C HIS A 203 -18.93 -54.98 37.59
N GLN A 204 -18.87 -54.55 36.33
CA GLN A 204 -18.72 -53.15 35.98
C GLN A 204 -20.11 -52.53 35.82
N ARG A 205 -20.61 -51.87 36.89
CA ARG A 205 -21.96 -51.28 36.94
C ARG A 205 -21.99 -49.81 36.50
N TYR A 206 -21.13 -49.45 35.57
CA TYR A 206 -21.01 -48.11 35.03
C TYR A 206 -20.52 -48.20 33.59
N ARG A 207 -20.66 -47.10 32.86
CA ARG A 207 -20.24 -46.98 31.47
C ARG A 207 -19.41 -45.73 31.26
N VAL A 208 -18.64 -45.70 30.19
CA VAL A 208 -17.80 -44.57 29.80
C VAL A 208 -18.03 -44.28 28.32
N LEU A 209 -18.20 -43.01 27.98
CA LEU A 209 -18.21 -42.51 26.61
C LEU A 209 -17.10 -41.47 26.44
N LEU A 210 -16.25 -41.68 25.44
CA LEU A 210 -15.24 -40.69 25.04
C LEU A 210 -15.68 -40.01 23.75
N SER A 211 -15.77 -38.68 23.76
CA SER A 211 -16.08 -37.88 22.57
C SER A 211 -14.88 -37.03 22.17
N PHE A 212 -14.43 -37.13 20.91
CA PHE A 212 -13.29 -36.35 20.42
C PHE A 212 -13.32 -36.02 18.92
N ARG A 213 -12.36 -35.20 18.48
CA ARG A 213 -12.13 -34.87 17.07
C ARG A 213 -11.36 -35.95 16.32
N GLU A 214 -11.81 -36.32 15.12
CA GLU A 214 -11.16 -37.39 14.34
C GLU A 214 -9.67 -37.14 14.02
N ASP A 215 -9.21 -35.89 13.97
CA ASP A 215 -7.78 -35.54 13.81
C ASP A 215 -6.88 -36.11 14.93
N PHE A 216 -7.46 -36.42 16.09
CA PHE A 216 -6.76 -36.97 17.26
C PHE A 216 -6.83 -38.50 17.35
N LEU A 217 -7.38 -39.15 16.31
CA LEU A 217 -7.45 -40.60 16.24
C LEU A 217 -6.08 -41.27 16.48
N PRO A 218 -4.94 -40.79 15.93
CA PRO A 218 -3.63 -41.41 16.19
C PRO A 218 -3.23 -41.37 17.67
N GLN A 219 -3.47 -40.24 18.35
CA GLN A 219 -3.11 -40.06 19.77
C GLN A 219 -3.99 -40.92 20.68
N VAL A 220 -5.28 -41.01 20.36
CA VAL A 220 -6.22 -41.90 21.06
C VAL A 220 -5.83 -43.36 20.82
N GLU A 221 -5.57 -43.75 19.58
CA GLU A 221 -5.19 -45.14 19.24
C GLU A 221 -3.87 -45.56 19.89
N ALA A 222 -2.94 -44.63 20.13
CA ALA A 222 -1.72 -44.91 20.89
C ALA A 222 -2.00 -45.41 22.32
N TRP A 223 -3.17 -45.10 22.90
CA TRP A 223 -3.57 -45.58 24.23
C TRP A 223 -4.15 -47.00 24.22
N ARG A 224 -4.37 -47.59 23.03
CA ARG A 224 -4.91 -48.95 22.87
C ARG A 224 -4.04 -50.03 23.51
N ARG A 225 -2.73 -49.78 23.68
CA ARG A 225 -1.83 -50.68 24.42
C ARG A 225 -2.26 -50.87 25.88
N ASP A 226 -2.69 -49.78 26.52
CA ASP A 226 -3.10 -49.78 27.92
C ASP A 226 -4.63 -49.99 28.05
N MET A 227 -5.41 -49.66 27.00
CA MET A 227 -6.87 -49.82 26.89
C MET A 227 -7.29 -50.60 25.62
N PRO A 228 -7.20 -51.93 25.59
CA PRO A 228 -7.52 -52.72 24.41
C PRO A 228 -8.96 -52.61 23.89
N SER A 229 -9.92 -52.17 24.72
CA SER A 229 -11.33 -51.94 24.36
C SER A 229 -11.56 -50.69 23.52
N LEU A 230 -10.60 -49.77 23.51
CA LEU A 230 -10.67 -48.52 22.77
C LEU A 230 -10.88 -48.77 21.27
N MET A 231 -11.77 -47.99 20.65
CA MET A 231 -12.18 -48.10 19.24
C MET A 231 -12.92 -49.39 18.84
N ARG A 232 -13.14 -50.37 19.74
CA ARG A 232 -13.93 -51.58 19.41
C ARG A 232 -15.42 -51.31 19.25
N ASN A 233 -15.91 -50.30 19.96
CA ASN A 233 -17.30 -49.88 19.98
C ASN A 233 -17.34 -48.35 19.85
N GLY A 234 -17.78 -47.86 18.69
CA GLY A 234 -17.83 -46.43 18.46
C GLY A 234 -18.67 -46.01 17.27
N LEU A 235 -19.04 -44.74 17.27
CA LEU A 235 -19.80 -44.07 16.24
C LEU A 235 -18.93 -42.99 15.60
N TRP A 236 -18.71 -43.12 14.29
CA TRP A 236 -18.15 -42.05 13.48
C TRP A 236 -19.29 -41.12 13.04
N LEU A 237 -19.30 -39.91 13.58
CA LEU A 237 -20.27 -38.89 13.21
C LEU A 237 -19.80 -38.18 11.94
N THR A 238 -20.62 -38.23 10.89
CA THR A 238 -20.38 -37.57 9.60
C THR A 238 -21.24 -36.31 9.45
N ALA A 239 -21.05 -35.55 8.37
CA ALA A 239 -21.91 -34.41 8.02
C ALA A 239 -23.38 -34.83 7.83
N MET A 240 -24.30 -33.87 7.92
CA MET A 240 -25.71 -34.16 7.66
C MET A 240 -25.93 -34.39 6.18
N THR A 241 -26.78 -35.35 5.85
CA THR A 241 -27.39 -35.41 4.53
C THR A 241 -28.35 -34.23 4.35
N ALA A 242 -28.68 -33.89 3.09
CA ALA A 242 -29.68 -32.86 2.80
C ALA A 242 -31.04 -33.15 3.46
N GLU A 243 -31.41 -34.43 3.60
CA GLU A 243 -32.66 -34.85 4.26
C GLU A 243 -32.60 -34.62 5.77
N GLN A 244 -31.49 -35.00 6.41
CA GLN A 244 -31.26 -34.73 7.84
C GLN A 244 -31.25 -33.22 8.12
N ALA A 245 -30.58 -32.44 7.27
CA ALA A 245 -30.56 -30.98 7.39
C ALA A 245 -31.95 -30.38 7.19
N PHE A 246 -32.75 -30.91 6.25
CA PHE A 246 -34.13 -30.49 6.06
C PHE A 246 -34.97 -30.78 7.30
N GLU A 247 -34.89 -31.98 7.87
CA GLU A 247 -35.58 -32.34 9.11
C GLU A 247 -35.15 -31.41 10.26
N ALA A 248 -33.85 -31.14 10.40
CA ALA A 248 -33.30 -30.26 11.42
C ALA A 248 -33.83 -28.82 11.35
N VAL A 249 -34.14 -28.31 10.15
CA VAL A 249 -34.73 -26.98 9.96
C VAL A 249 -36.24 -27.03 10.11
N PHE A 250 -36.89 -27.94 9.37
CA PHE A 250 -38.35 -27.98 9.27
C PHE A 250 -39.00 -28.44 10.58
N ALA A 251 -38.55 -29.55 11.19
CA ALA A 251 -39.15 -30.04 12.44
C ALA A 251 -38.95 -29.03 13.58
N THR A 252 -37.78 -28.40 13.64
CA THR A 252 -37.45 -27.39 14.65
C THR A 252 -38.26 -26.10 14.49
N GLY A 253 -38.46 -25.63 13.25
CA GLY A 253 -39.18 -24.38 12.96
C GLY A 253 -40.70 -24.53 12.85
N SER A 254 -41.21 -25.70 12.46
CA SER A 254 -42.63 -25.92 12.16
C SER A 254 -43.52 -25.86 13.40
N ALA A 255 -43.02 -26.29 14.57
CA ALA A 255 -43.78 -26.28 15.82
C ALA A 255 -44.29 -24.88 16.20
N ALA A 256 -43.52 -23.83 15.90
CA ALA A 256 -43.89 -22.44 16.12
C ALA A 256 -44.25 -21.69 14.82
N ARG A 257 -44.47 -22.43 13.71
CA ARG A 257 -44.73 -21.90 12.36
C ARG A 257 -43.68 -20.88 11.90
N LEU A 258 -42.43 -21.06 12.34
CA LEU A 258 -41.33 -20.17 11.98
C LEU A 258 -40.80 -20.44 10.57
N VAL A 259 -40.93 -21.66 10.05
CA VAL A 259 -40.41 -22.06 8.75
C VAL A 259 -41.41 -23.01 8.09
N ASP A 260 -41.75 -22.76 6.83
CA ASP A 260 -42.52 -23.69 6.00
C ASP A 260 -41.62 -24.68 5.25
N GLU A 261 -42.21 -25.71 4.65
CA GLU A 261 -41.46 -26.77 3.97
C GLU A 261 -40.59 -26.23 2.84
N ASN A 262 -41.12 -25.31 2.03
CA ASN A 262 -40.39 -24.75 0.89
C ASN A 262 -39.17 -23.93 1.36
N THR A 263 -39.36 -23.10 2.38
CA THR A 263 -38.30 -22.28 2.97
C THR A 263 -37.23 -23.14 3.62
N ALA A 264 -37.61 -24.23 4.31
CA ALA A 264 -36.63 -25.18 4.85
C ALA A 264 -35.75 -25.79 3.75
N ARG A 265 -36.34 -26.21 2.62
CA ARG A 265 -35.58 -26.73 1.47
C ARG A 265 -34.65 -25.68 0.87
N GLU A 266 -35.10 -24.43 0.76
CA GLU A 266 -34.25 -23.34 0.26
C GLU A 266 -33.12 -22.98 1.22
N ILE A 267 -33.33 -23.03 2.54
CA ILE A 267 -32.27 -22.87 3.55
C ILE A 267 -31.19 -23.96 3.37
N VAL A 268 -31.60 -25.22 3.25
CA VAL A 268 -30.66 -26.34 3.07
C VAL A 268 -29.86 -26.19 1.77
N LYS A 269 -30.53 -25.87 0.65
CA LYS A 269 -29.85 -25.61 -0.63
C LYS A 269 -28.89 -24.43 -0.51
N PHE A 270 -29.29 -23.37 0.18
CA PHE A 270 -28.45 -22.19 0.40
C PHE A 270 -27.18 -22.53 1.17
N VAL A 271 -27.29 -23.27 2.28
CA VAL A 271 -26.15 -23.74 3.07
C VAL A 271 -25.24 -24.65 2.25
N GLY A 272 -25.82 -25.59 1.49
CA GLY A 272 -25.05 -26.47 0.60
C GLY A 272 -24.26 -25.70 -0.46
N ARG A 273 -24.84 -24.65 -1.08
CA ARG A 273 -24.13 -23.79 -2.04
C ARG A 273 -22.96 -23.03 -1.42
N ILE A 274 -23.16 -22.47 -0.21
CA ILE A 274 -22.07 -21.83 0.55
C ILE A 274 -20.93 -22.85 0.72
N GLN A 275 -21.25 -24.08 1.10
CA GLN A 275 -20.25 -25.10 1.34
C GLN A 275 -19.46 -25.48 0.09
N THR A 276 -20.11 -25.61 -1.07
CA THR A 276 -19.47 -25.97 -2.35
C THR A 276 -18.65 -24.84 -2.99
N ALA A 277 -19.04 -23.57 -2.81
CA ALA A 277 -18.32 -22.43 -3.39
C ALA A 277 -16.89 -22.30 -2.85
N ASP A 278 -16.67 -22.59 -1.57
CA ASP A 278 -15.33 -22.51 -0.96
C ASP A 278 -14.45 -23.72 -1.28
N ALA A 279 -15.06 -24.89 -1.56
CA ALA A 279 -14.33 -26.09 -1.99
C ALA A 279 -13.68 -25.93 -3.37
N GLN A 280 -14.33 -25.19 -4.28
CA GLN A 280 -13.80 -24.87 -5.61
C GLN A 280 -12.72 -23.78 -5.58
N ALA A 281 -12.64 -22.97 -4.51
CA ALA A 281 -11.61 -21.95 -4.36
C ALA A 281 -10.27 -22.49 -3.82
N HIS A 282 -10.26 -23.66 -3.16
CA HIS A 282 -9.11 -24.21 -2.46
C HIS A 282 -8.48 -25.46 -3.10
N PHE A 283 -9.09 -26.04 -4.13
CA PHE A 283 -8.52 -27.18 -4.87
C PHE A 283 -8.38 -26.83 -6.36
N GLN A 284 -7.15 -26.87 -6.90
CA GLN A 284 -6.96 -27.00 -8.34
C GLN A 284 -7.56 -28.35 -8.76
N VAL A 285 -8.68 -28.30 -9.48
CA VAL A 285 -9.34 -29.48 -10.02
C VAL A 285 -8.37 -30.17 -10.98
N PRO A 286 -7.97 -31.44 -10.75
CA PRO A 286 -7.21 -32.20 -11.73
C PRO A 286 -8.03 -32.34 -13.02
N ASP A 287 -7.35 -32.35 -14.16
CA ASP A 287 -7.94 -32.48 -15.50
C ASP A 287 -9.05 -33.55 -15.52
N PRO A 288 -10.28 -33.22 -15.97
CA PRO A 288 -11.39 -34.19 -16.05
C PRO A 288 -11.07 -35.44 -16.88
N ALA A 289 -10.03 -35.43 -17.70
CA ALA A 289 -9.52 -36.61 -18.41
C ALA A 289 -8.82 -37.65 -17.51
N THR A 290 -8.51 -37.32 -16.25
CA THR A 290 -7.80 -38.21 -15.30
C THR A 290 -8.70 -38.81 -14.20
N MET A 291 -9.99 -38.48 -14.19
CA MET A 291 -10.94 -38.98 -13.19
C MET A 291 -11.40 -40.41 -13.51
N ASN A 292 -11.35 -41.28 -12.49
CA ASN A 292 -11.79 -42.66 -12.58
C ASN A 292 -13.34 -42.71 -12.70
N PRO A 293 -13.92 -43.35 -13.75
CA PRO A 293 -15.38 -43.35 -13.99
C PRO A 293 -16.23 -44.10 -12.94
N LEU A 294 -15.58 -44.70 -11.93
CA LEU A 294 -16.20 -45.47 -10.85
C LEU A 294 -16.15 -44.75 -9.49
N GLU A 295 -15.90 -43.45 -9.44
CA GLU A 295 -16.30 -42.61 -8.30
C GLU A 295 -17.65 -41.93 -8.59
N PRO A 296 -18.78 -42.64 -8.38
CA PRO A 296 -20.08 -42.06 -8.65
C PRO A 296 -20.39 -41.02 -7.59
N ALA A 297 -20.60 -39.75 -7.98
CA ALA A 297 -21.60 -38.84 -7.41
C ALA A 297 -21.87 -38.89 -5.88
N LEU A 298 -20.84 -39.19 -5.09
CA LEU A 298 -20.88 -39.40 -3.64
C LEU A 298 -20.49 -38.13 -2.87
N ALA A 299 -20.18 -37.04 -3.61
CA ALA A 299 -20.28 -35.65 -3.14
C ALA A 299 -21.76 -35.24 -2.90
N ARG A 300 -22.50 -36.08 -2.18
CA ARG A 300 -23.87 -35.85 -1.74
C ARG A 300 -23.85 -34.73 -0.72
N HIS A 301 -24.08 -33.48 -1.15
CA HIS A 301 -24.60 -32.36 -0.35
C HIS A 301 -24.42 -32.50 1.18
N GLU A 302 -23.16 -32.55 1.63
CA GLU A 302 -22.81 -32.73 3.03
C GLU A 302 -23.00 -31.39 3.75
N ILE A 303 -24.00 -31.32 4.63
CA ILE A 303 -24.36 -30.10 5.34
C ILE A 303 -23.72 -30.09 6.73
N GLU A 304 -22.94 -29.06 7.02
CA GLU A 304 -22.36 -28.85 8.35
C GLU A 304 -23.45 -28.34 9.32
N PRO A 305 -23.76 -29.09 10.40
CA PRO A 305 -24.82 -28.72 11.34
C PRO A 305 -24.60 -27.37 12.03
N ALA A 306 -23.34 -27.05 12.39
CA ALA A 306 -23.02 -25.77 13.01
C ALA A 306 -23.32 -24.59 12.08
N LEU A 307 -23.01 -24.72 10.79
CA LEU A 307 -23.33 -23.69 9.79
C LEU A 307 -24.83 -23.59 9.56
N LEU A 308 -25.53 -24.73 9.46
CA LEU A 308 -26.98 -24.77 9.33
C LEU A 308 -27.68 -24.05 10.49
N SER A 309 -27.27 -24.35 11.72
CA SER A 309 -27.78 -23.72 12.94
C SER A 309 -27.47 -22.21 12.98
N LEU A 310 -26.25 -21.80 12.59
CA LEU A 310 -25.88 -20.38 12.47
C LEU A 310 -26.79 -19.65 11.46
N VAL A 311 -26.97 -20.21 10.27
CA VAL A 311 -27.85 -19.61 9.24
C VAL A 311 -29.27 -19.46 9.75
N CYS A 312 -29.83 -20.49 10.38
CA CYS A 312 -31.19 -20.43 10.92
C CYS A 312 -31.32 -19.39 12.05
N ALA A 313 -30.35 -19.35 12.98
CA ALA A 313 -30.33 -18.37 14.06
C ALA A 313 -30.28 -16.93 13.52
N GLU A 314 -29.52 -16.70 12.46
CA GLU A 314 -29.39 -15.37 11.84
C GLU A 314 -30.62 -14.94 11.05
N LEU A 315 -31.22 -15.86 10.30
CA LEU A 315 -32.51 -15.61 9.65
C LEU A 315 -33.60 -15.30 10.69
N ASN A 316 -33.61 -16.01 11.81
CA ASN A 316 -34.56 -15.77 12.89
C ASN A 316 -34.36 -14.41 13.57
N LYS A 317 -33.11 -13.97 13.79
CA LYS A 317 -32.84 -12.62 14.30
C LYS A 317 -33.34 -11.54 13.34
N ARG A 318 -33.09 -11.70 12.04
CA ARG A 318 -33.57 -10.74 11.01
C ARG A 318 -35.09 -10.69 10.94
N ARG A 319 -35.76 -11.84 11.07
CA ARG A 319 -37.22 -11.92 11.19
C ARG A 319 -37.72 -11.02 12.32
N LEU A 320 -37.09 -11.10 13.50
CA LEU A 320 -37.45 -10.29 14.67
C LEU A 320 -37.09 -8.81 14.54
N GLN A 321 -35.99 -8.49 13.84
CA GLN A 321 -35.50 -7.11 13.64
C GLN A 321 -36.17 -6.37 12.47
N ALA A 322 -36.93 -7.08 11.61
CA ALA A 322 -37.70 -6.44 10.55
C ALA A 322 -38.67 -5.42 11.17
N THR A 323 -38.98 -4.34 10.42
CA THR A 323 -39.94 -3.33 10.86
C THR A 323 -41.09 -3.26 9.84
N PRO A 324 -42.29 -3.79 10.16
CA PRO A 324 -42.63 -4.53 11.39
C PRO A 324 -41.97 -5.92 11.47
N PRO A 325 -41.84 -6.52 12.67
CA PRO A 325 -41.30 -7.87 12.83
C PRO A 325 -42.10 -8.89 12.02
N ARG A 326 -41.39 -9.83 11.39
CA ARG A 326 -42.03 -10.88 10.59
C ARG A 326 -42.50 -12.04 11.47
N ALA A 327 -43.63 -12.64 11.12
CA ALA A 327 -44.16 -13.79 11.85
C ALA A 327 -43.35 -15.07 11.59
N ALA A 328 -42.84 -15.26 10.37
CA ALA A 328 -42.08 -16.42 9.95
C ALA A 328 -40.80 -16.03 9.19
N ILE A 329 -39.87 -16.97 9.11
CA ILE A 329 -38.75 -16.94 8.17
C ILE A 329 -39.29 -17.37 6.81
N ASP A 330 -39.08 -16.54 5.79
CA ASP A 330 -39.53 -16.79 4.43
C ASP A 330 -38.35 -16.73 3.44
N THR A 331 -38.60 -17.13 2.19
CA THR A 331 -37.59 -17.12 1.13
C THR A 331 -37.10 -15.72 0.76
N HIS A 332 -37.87 -14.66 1.06
CA HIS A 332 -37.40 -13.29 0.84
C HIS A 332 -36.30 -12.90 1.84
N LEU A 333 -36.29 -13.44 3.06
CA LEU A 333 -35.15 -13.28 3.97
C LEU A 333 -33.88 -14.01 3.51
N LEU A 334 -34.01 -14.98 2.60
CA LEU A 334 -32.88 -15.61 1.90
C LEU A 334 -32.42 -14.79 0.68
N GLN A 335 -33.31 -14.06 0.04
CA GLN A 335 -32.99 -13.15 -1.07
C GLN A 335 -32.29 -11.89 -0.54
N GLY A 336 -31.13 -11.53 -1.13
CA GLY A 336 -30.24 -10.48 -0.59
C GLY A 336 -29.23 -10.98 0.44
N THR A 337 -29.27 -12.27 0.78
CA THR A 337 -28.43 -12.90 1.81
C THR A 337 -27.25 -13.69 1.22
N GLY A 338 -27.23 -13.85 -0.11
CA GLY A 338 -26.15 -14.48 -0.87
C GLY A 338 -24.80 -13.80 -0.61
N ALA A 339 -23.98 -14.47 0.21
CA ALA A 339 -22.60 -14.17 0.64
C ALA A 339 -22.37 -13.48 2.01
N SER A 340 -23.37 -12.99 2.77
CA SER A 340 -23.08 -12.19 3.99
C SER A 340 -23.55 -12.71 5.36
N ILE A 341 -24.21 -13.86 5.51
CA ILE A 341 -24.66 -14.28 6.87
C ILE A 341 -23.49 -14.43 7.84
N ILE A 342 -22.43 -15.14 7.42
CA ILE A 342 -21.24 -15.33 8.24
C ILE A 342 -20.53 -13.99 8.47
N ALA A 343 -20.54 -13.10 7.47
CA ALA A 343 -20.01 -11.75 7.59
C ALA A 343 -20.78 -10.88 8.58
N ASP A 344 -22.11 -10.95 8.59
CA ASP A 344 -22.97 -10.20 9.50
C ASP A 344 -22.90 -10.76 10.93
N PHE A 345 -22.73 -12.07 11.06
CA PHE A 345 -22.40 -12.70 12.33
C PHE A 345 -21.09 -12.14 12.88
N TYR A 346 -20.01 -12.22 12.11
CA TYR A 346 -18.70 -11.71 12.51
C TYR A 346 -18.77 -10.22 12.87
N ARG A 347 -19.28 -9.38 11.95
CA ARG A 347 -19.39 -7.92 12.13
C ARG A 347 -20.11 -7.56 13.41
N ARG A 348 -21.22 -8.21 13.76
CA ARG A 348 -21.94 -7.91 15.01
C ARG A 348 -21.19 -8.33 16.27
N GLN A 349 -20.46 -9.45 16.23
CA GLN A 349 -19.64 -9.87 17.36
C GLN A 349 -18.48 -8.89 17.60
N VAL A 350 -17.90 -8.37 16.52
CA VAL A 350 -16.75 -7.46 16.63
C VAL A 350 -17.12 -5.97 16.71
N ALA A 351 -18.34 -5.56 16.34
CA ALA A 351 -18.76 -4.15 16.28
C ALA A 351 -18.59 -3.38 17.60
N ALA A 352 -18.77 -4.06 18.74
CA ALA A 352 -18.62 -3.45 20.07
C ALA A 352 -17.22 -3.66 20.68
N MET A 353 -16.27 -4.24 19.93
CA MET A 353 -14.92 -4.55 20.39
C MET A 353 -13.96 -3.38 20.10
N PRO A 354 -12.91 -3.19 20.93
CA PRO A 354 -11.86 -2.22 20.64
C PRO A 354 -11.19 -2.49 19.28
N GLU A 355 -10.76 -1.43 18.59
CA GLU A 355 -10.12 -1.55 17.27
C GLU A 355 -8.86 -2.43 17.32
N ALA A 356 -8.09 -2.38 18.43
CA ALA A 356 -6.92 -3.23 18.63
C ALA A 356 -7.27 -4.73 18.62
N THR A 357 -8.42 -5.10 19.20
CA THR A 357 -8.90 -6.49 19.21
C THR A 357 -9.36 -6.94 17.82
N GLN A 358 -10.05 -6.07 17.09
CA GLN A 358 -10.42 -6.36 15.70
C GLN A 358 -9.18 -6.59 14.82
N ARG A 359 -8.17 -5.72 14.97
CA ARG A 359 -6.88 -5.85 14.28
C ARG A 359 -6.18 -7.15 14.60
N PHE A 360 -6.13 -7.54 15.86
CA PHE A 360 -5.54 -8.80 16.29
C PHE A 360 -6.20 -10.00 15.60
N ILE A 361 -7.54 -10.06 15.59
CA ILE A 361 -8.27 -11.15 14.92
C ILE A 361 -7.95 -11.18 13.42
N GLU A 362 -7.89 -10.01 12.78
CA GLU A 362 -7.69 -9.90 11.34
C GLU A 362 -6.24 -10.10 10.87
N GLU A 363 -5.26 -9.66 11.67
CA GLU A 363 -3.85 -9.63 11.27
C GLU A 363 -3.03 -10.77 11.87
N GLU A 364 -3.35 -11.23 13.08
CA GLU A 364 -2.56 -12.24 13.80
C GLU A 364 -3.17 -13.65 13.69
N LEU A 365 -4.51 -13.76 13.63
CA LEU A 365 -5.20 -15.05 13.53
C LEU A 365 -5.46 -15.52 12.08
N LEU A 366 -4.91 -14.78 11.12
CA LEU A 366 -4.84 -15.16 9.71
C LEU A 366 -3.42 -15.06 9.21
N THR A 367 -3.00 -16.00 8.37
CA THR A 367 -1.79 -15.85 7.58
C THR A 367 -1.97 -14.75 6.51
N GLU A 368 -0.88 -14.34 5.85
CA GLU A 368 -0.98 -13.41 4.71
C GLU A 368 -1.91 -13.96 3.62
N GLY A 369 -1.81 -15.26 3.33
CA GLY A 369 -2.66 -15.99 2.38
C GLY A 369 -4.12 -16.18 2.82
N GLY A 370 -4.47 -15.82 4.06
CA GLY A 370 -5.84 -15.94 4.59
C GLY A 370 -6.19 -17.30 5.17
N TYR A 371 -5.21 -18.18 5.36
CA TYR A 371 -5.40 -19.41 6.13
C TYR A 371 -5.45 -19.09 7.62
N ARG A 372 -6.12 -19.96 8.37
CA ARG A 372 -6.22 -19.87 9.82
C ARG A 372 -4.82 -19.90 10.45
N ASN A 373 -4.54 -18.93 11.30
CA ASN A 373 -3.34 -18.90 12.13
C ASN A 373 -3.76 -18.97 13.61
N SER A 374 -2.88 -19.52 14.44
CA SER A 374 -3.08 -19.56 15.89
C SER A 374 -2.04 -18.70 16.58
N PHE A 375 -2.38 -18.08 17.71
CA PHE A 375 -1.51 -17.14 18.42
C PHE A 375 -1.48 -17.44 19.92
N PRO A 376 -0.33 -17.40 20.64
CA PRO A 376 -0.29 -17.72 22.05
C PRO A 376 -1.21 -16.82 22.90
N VAL A 377 -2.07 -17.41 23.72
CA VAL A 377 -3.03 -16.67 24.56
C VAL A 377 -2.29 -15.72 25.51
N ASP A 378 -1.22 -16.20 26.15
CA ASP A 378 -0.45 -15.40 27.10
C ASP A 378 0.19 -14.17 26.45
N GLU A 379 0.63 -14.28 25.20
CA GLU A 379 1.18 -13.15 24.45
C GLU A 379 0.07 -12.19 24.04
N ALA A 380 -1.07 -12.69 23.56
CA ALA A 380 -2.21 -11.86 23.17
C ALA A 380 -2.74 -11.00 24.34
N LEU A 381 -2.75 -11.58 25.55
CA LEU A 381 -3.11 -10.89 26.79
C LEU A 381 -2.03 -9.86 27.20
N LYS A 382 -0.75 -10.22 27.14
CA LYS A 382 0.36 -9.32 27.51
C LYS A 382 0.48 -8.10 26.58
N HIS A 383 0.25 -8.28 25.29
CA HIS A 383 0.28 -7.19 24.30
C HIS A 383 -0.94 -6.26 24.39
N GLY A 384 -1.93 -6.56 25.23
CA GLY A 384 -3.14 -5.76 25.40
C GLY A 384 -4.11 -5.81 24.21
N ALA A 385 -3.83 -6.68 23.23
CA ALA A 385 -4.69 -6.91 22.06
C ALA A 385 -6.01 -7.59 22.45
N LEU A 386 -5.95 -8.46 23.46
CA LEU A 386 -7.10 -9.10 24.10
C LEU A 386 -7.03 -8.86 25.61
N SER A 387 -8.18 -8.57 26.24
CA SER A 387 -8.34 -8.77 27.68
C SER A 387 -8.96 -10.14 27.96
N GLN A 388 -8.85 -10.64 29.18
CA GLN A 388 -9.46 -11.93 29.55
C GLN A 388 -10.99 -11.91 29.37
N GLU A 389 -11.64 -10.78 29.63
CA GLU A 389 -13.07 -10.56 29.40
C GLU A 389 -13.44 -10.57 27.91
N LEU A 390 -12.64 -9.91 27.07
CA LEU A 390 -12.87 -9.87 25.61
C LEU A 390 -12.62 -11.24 24.98
N LEU A 391 -11.56 -11.95 25.41
CA LEU A 391 -11.30 -13.32 24.99
C LEU A 391 -12.47 -14.23 25.34
N GLN A 392 -12.96 -14.17 26.59
CA GLN A 392 -14.12 -14.95 27.02
C GLN A 392 -15.35 -14.63 26.16
N ARG A 393 -15.64 -13.34 25.93
CA ARG A 393 -16.77 -12.92 25.09
C ARG A 393 -16.66 -13.40 23.64
N LEU A 394 -15.47 -13.41 23.05
CA LEU A 394 -15.24 -13.89 21.68
C LEU A 394 -15.29 -15.42 21.58
N VAL A 395 -14.91 -16.13 22.65
CA VAL A 395 -15.06 -17.58 22.77
C VAL A 395 -16.52 -17.97 22.97
N ASP A 396 -17.23 -17.29 23.86
CA ASP A 396 -18.67 -17.48 24.11
C ASP A 396 -19.49 -17.11 22.87
N GLY A 397 -19.09 -16.05 22.18
CA GLY A 397 -19.64 -15.64 20.89
C GLY A 397 -19.20 -16.52 19.73
N ARG A 398 -18.36 -17.55 19.95
CA ARG A 398 -17.88 -18.54 18.97
C ARG A 398 -17.17 -17.95 17.75
N VAL A 399 -16.57 -16.77 17.90
CA VAL A 399 -15.65 -16.22 16.92
C VAL A 399 -14.28 -16.89 17.09
N LEU A 400 -13.83 -17.01 18.34
CA LEU A 400 -12.54 -17.61 18.69
C LEU A 400 -12.70 -18.93 19.43
N ARG A 401 -11.70 -19.78 19.31
CA ARG A 401 -11.50 -20.97 20.15
C ARG A 401 -10.06 -20.99 20.65
N ILE A 402 -9.83 -21.72 21.72
CA ILE A 402 -8.49 -21.95 22.25
C ILE A 402 -8.12 -23.38 21.90
N GLU A 403 -7.08 -23.54 21.07
CA GLU A 403 -6.40 -24.82 20.86
C GLU A 403 -5.11 -24.83 21.68
N HIS A 404 -4.54 -25.99 21.97
CA HIS A 404 -3.18 -26.04 22.48
C HIS A 404 -2.33 -26.89 21.55
N GLN A 405 -1.26 -26.28 21.06
CA GLN A 405 -0.29 -26.92 20.18
C GLN A 405 1.04 -26.94 20.91
N LEU A 406 1.68 -28.12 20.97
CA LEU A 406 3.00 -28.30 21.59
C LEU A 406 3.08 -27.75 23.04
N GLY A 407 1.99 -27.88 23.82
CA GLY A 407 1.95 -27.44 25.22
C GLY A 407 1.72 -25.95 25.47
N THR A 408 1.48 -25.15 24.42
CA THR A 408 1.13 -23.72 24.55
C THR A 408 -0.33 -23.49 24.21
N ALA A 409 -1.06 -22.75 25.05
CA ALA A 409 -2.42 -22.29 24.75
C ALA A 409 -2.39 -21.27 23.62
N ARG A 410 -3.09 -21.55 22.51
CA ARG A 410 -3.15 -20.68 21.33
C ARG A 410 -4.60 -20.37 21.00
N VAL A 411 -4.90 -19.08 20.81
CA VAL A 411 -6.19 -18.63 20.31
C VAL A 411 -6.21 -18.71 18.79
N GLU A 412 -7.35 -19.08 18.23
CA GLU A 412 -7.55 -19.32 16.80
C GLU A 412 -9.01 -19.02 16.42
N LEU A 413 -9.31 -18.79 15.14
CA LEU A 413 -10.70 -18.71 14.66
C LEU A 413 -11.42 -20.06 14.84
N THR A 414 -12.70 -20.01 15.22
CA THR A 414 -13.47 -21.23 15.52
C THR A 414 -13.68 -22.13 14.30
N HIS A 415 -13.80 -21.54 13.11
CA HIS A 415 -14.10 -22.24 11.86
C HIS A 415 -13.42 -21.61 10.65
N ASP A 416 -13.06 -22.44 9.67
CA ASP A 416 -12.41 -22.04 8.41
C ASP A 416 -13.32 -21.23 7.48
N ARG A 417 -14.58 -21.00 7.89
CA ARG A 417 -15.51 -20.11 7.15
C ARG A 417 -15.47 -18.68 7.68
N LEU A 418 -14.97 -18.49 8.91
CA LEU A 418 -14.69 -17.16 9.43
C LEU A 418 -13.43 -16.58 8.79
N THR A 419 -12.50 -17.39 8.29
CA THR A 419 -11.24 -16.91 7.72
C THR A 419 -11.47 -16.05 6.47
N ASP A 420 -12.32 -16.47 5.55
CA ASP A 420 -12.64 -15.71 4.34
C ASP A 420 -13.34 -14.38 4.65
N VAL A 421 -14.26 -14.39 5.61
CA VAL A 421 -14.94 -13.19 6.10
C VAL A 421 -13.95 -12.22 6.75
N VAL A 422 -13.13 -12.73 7.67
CA VAL A 422 -12.13 -11.93 8.39
C VAL A 422 -11.09 -11.39 7.39
N ARG A 423 -10.71 -12.15 6.36
CA ARG A 423 -9.83 -11.69 5.27
C ARG A 423 -10.47 -10.55 4.48
N LEU A 424 -11.75 -10.67 4.12
CA LEU A 424 -12.47 -9.62 3.40
C LEU A 424 -12.61 -8.34 4.24
N GLU A 425 -12.93 -8.46 5.53
CA GLU A 425 -13.00 -7.31 6.45
C GLU A 425 -11.61 -6.66 6.66
N ARG A 426 -10.55 -7.48 6.77
CA ARG A 426 -9.14 -7.02 6.79
C ARG A 426 -8.81 -6.18 5.55
N GLU A 427 -9.17 -6.66 4.36
CA GLU A 427 -8.93 -5.96 3.10
C GLU A 427 -9.69 -4.63 3.06
N GLN A 428 -10.97 -4.63 3.44
CA GLN A 428 -11.80 -3.43 3.50
C GLN A 428 -11.25 -2.40 4.49
N ARG A 429 -10.84 -2.82 5.70
CA ARG A 429 -10.22 -1.93 6.68
C ARG A 429 -8.90 -1.38 6.15
N ARG A 430 -8.02 -2.21 5.59
CA ARG A 430 -6.76 -1.75 4.96
C ARG A 430 -7.02 -0.70 3.87
N GLN A 431 -8.07 -0.87 3.07
CA GLN A 431 -8.49 0.13 2.09
C GLN A 431 -8.96 1.43 2.75
N ARG A 432 -9.77 1.35 3.81
CA ARG A 432 -10.21 2.53 4.58
C ARG A 432 -9.01 3.26 5.20
N ASP A 433 -8.06 2.53 5.79
CA ASP A 433 -6.84 3.09 6.37
C ASP A 433 -5.95 3.74 5.32
N ARG A 434 -5.79 3.11 4.14
CA ARG A 434 -5.08 3.70 2.99
C ARG A 434 -5.74 5.00 2.54
N ARG A 435 -7.07 5.03 2.40
CA ARG A 435 -7.84 6.23 2.04
C ARG A 435 -7.72 7.32 3.11
N ALA A 436 -7.77 6.96 4.39
CA ALA A 436 -7.61 7.90 5.50
C ALA A 436 -6.18 8.48 5.55
N ARG A 437 -5.16 7.66 5.33
CA ARG A 437 -3.76 8.12 5.22
C ARG A 437 -3.56 9.04 4.02
N GLN A 438 -4.08 8.68 2.85
CA GLN A 438 -4.07 9.53 1.64
C GLN A 438 -4.79 10.87 1.88
N SER A 439 -5.93 10.84 2.57
CA SER A 439 -6.68 12.06 2.91
C SER A 439 -5.91 12.95 3.90
N ARG A 440 -5.18 12.35 4.85
CA ARG A 440 -4.31 13.08 5.79
C ARG A 440 -3.11 13.69 5.09
N THR A 441 -2.40 12.96 4.23
CA THR A 441 -1.28 13.52 3.47
C THR A 441 -1.74 14.61 2.51
N MET A 442 -2.87 14.44 1.82
CA MET A 442 -3.45 15.47 0.97
C MET A 442 -3.89 16.72 1.75
N ARG A 443 -4.41 16.57 2.97
CA ARG A 443 -4.69 17.70 3.87
C ARG A 443 -3.42 18.42 4.29
N TRP A 444 -2.34 17.72 4.61
CA TRP A 444 -1.05 18.35 4.98
C TRP A 444 -0.35 19.01 3.79
N THR A 445 -0.44 18.46 2.57
CA THR A 445 0.12 19.11 1.38
C THR A 445 -0.67 20.35 0.99
N VAL A 446 -2.01 20.31 1.05
CA VAL A 446 -2.86 21.47 0.80
C VAL A 446 -2.72 22.53 1.89
N ALA A 447 -2.67 22.13 3.17
CA ALA A 447 -2.44 23.05 4.29
C ALA A 447 -1.03 23.66 4.24
N GLY A 448 -0.01 22.88 3.87
CA GLY A 448 1.36 23.37 3.66
C GLY A 448 1.45 24.33 2.48
N GLY A 449 0.77 24.03 1.37
CA GLY A 449 0.65 24.94 0.22
C GLY A 449 -0.10 26.23 0.55
N ALA A 450 -1.20 26.14 1.31
CA ALA A 450 -1.97 27.29 1.77
C ALA A 450 -1.20 28.15 2.79
N ALA A 451 -0.44 27.53 3.70
CA ALA A 451 0.43 28.24 4.64
C ALA A 451 1.59 28.94 3.93
N ALA A 452 2.20 28.31 2.91
CA ALA A 452 3.21 28.94 2.07
C ALA A 452 2.64 30.11 1.26
N ALA A 453 1.44 29.96 0.69
CA ALA A 453 0.74 31.03 0.00
C ALA A 453 0.34 32.17 0.96
N ALA A 454 -0.12 31.86 2.17
CA ALA A 454 -0.42 32.85 3.21
C ALA A 454 0.84 33.57 3.70
N LEU A 455 1.98 32.86 3.82
CA LEU A 455 3.28 33.47 4.13
C LEU A 455 3.75 34.39 3.00
N LEU A 456 3.57 34.00 1.73
CA LEU A 456 3.88 34.84 0.58
C LEU A 456 2.96 36.06 0.49
N LEU A 457 1.66 35.89 0.75
CA LEU A 457 0.69 36.99 0.81
C LEU A 457 0.94 37.89 2.02
N PHE A 458 1.34 37.34 3.16
CA PHE A 458 1.73 38.11 4.35
C PHE A 458 3.06 38.82 4.13
N ALA A 459 4.03 38.22 3.45
CA ALA A 459 5.27 38.86 3.03
C ALA A 459 4.99 40.00 2.04
N ALA A 460 4.14 39.78 1.04
CA ALA A 460 3.70 40.81 0.11
C ALA A 460 2.91 41.92 0.82
N PHE A 461 2.00 41.58 1.73
CA PHE A 461 1.23 42.53 2.52
C PHE A 461 2.13 43.32 3.48
N THR A 462 3.10 42.70 4.14
CA THR A 462 4.06 43.42 5.00
C THR A 462 4.99 44.31 4.17
N LEU A 463 5.33 43.93 2.95
CA LEU A 463 6.08 44.77 2.02
C LEU A 463 5.25 45.97 1.54
N VAL A 464 3.98 45.76 1.17
CA VAL A 464 3.03 46.82 0.80
C VAL A 464 2.70 47.72 1.99
N ALA A 465 2.49 47.16 3.18
CA ALA A 465 2.21 47.89 4.42
C ALA A 465 3.45 48.64 4.93
N ARG A 466 4.67 48.11 4.77
CA ARG A 466 5.91 48.86 5.00
C ARG A 466 5.99 50.04 4.04
N ASN A 467 5.79 49.83 2.74
CA ASN A 467 5.76 50.91 1.74
C ASN A 467 4.67 51.96 2.03
N ALA A 468 3.49 51.54 2.51
CA ALA A 468 2.40 52.44 2.89
C ALA A 468 2.67 53.18 4.21
N SER A 469 3.25 52.53 5.22
CA SER A 469 3.64 53.14 6.50
C SER A 469 4.82 54.09 6.34
N GLU A 470 5.76 53.78 5.44
CA GLU A 470 6.82 54.69 5.02
C GLU A 470 6.24 55.86 4.25
N SER A 471 5.19 55.67 3.42
CA SER A 471 4.50 56.80 2.78
C SER A 471 3.78 57.72 3.78
N GLN A 472 3.25 57.19 4.87
CA GLN A 472 2.59 57.97 5.94
C GLN A 472 3.61 58.66 6.85
N ARG A 473 4.69 57.98 7.26
CA ARG A 473 5.82 58.58 8.01
C ARG A 473 6.51 59.67 7.19
N ARG A 474 6.75 59.42 5.89
CA ARG A 474 7.27 60.42 4.96
C ARG A 474 6.29 61.57 4.75
N ARG A 475 4.96 61.37 4.79
CA ARG A 475 3.97 62.47 4.72
C ARG A 475 3.95 63.36 5.96
N VAL A 476 4.20 62.80 7.15
CA VAL A 476 4.22 63.56 8.42
C VAL A 476 5.56 64.27 8.64
N GLU A 477 6.69 63.64 8.31
CA GLU A 477 8.02 64.28 8.33
C GLU A 477 8.20 65.27 7.16
N ALA A 478 7.65 64.99 5.98
CA ALA A 478 7.68 65.95 4.86
C ALA A 478 6.82 67.18 5.11
N LEU A 479 5.71 67.12 5.86
CA LEU A 479 4.93 68.33 6.18
C LEU A 479 5.69 69.29 7.11
N LEU A 480 6.54 68.79 8.00
CA LEU A 480 7.36 69.62 8.89
C LEU A 480 8.66 70.11 8.23
N VAL A 481 9.18 69.38 7.25
CA VAL A 481 10.37 69.77 6.48
C VAL A 481 10.02 70.62 5.23
N GLN A 482 8.84 70.43 4.60
CA GLN A 482 8.38 71.21 3.42
C GLN A 482 8.18 72.69 3.73
N VAL A 483 7.69 73.04 4.93
CA VAL A 483 7.53 74.46 5.32
C VAL A 483 8.87 75.17 5.48
N GLN A 484 9.95 74.45 5.80
CA GLN A 484 11.30 75.01 5.94
C GLN A 484 12.13 74.92 4.65
N GLN A 485 11.94 73.89 3.79
CA GLN A 485 12.70 73.70 2.56
C GLN A 485 12.14 74.45 1.34
N GLU A 486 10.83 74.71 1.24
CA GLU A 486 10.26 75.47 0.11
C GLU A 486 10.81 76.91 0.01
N ARG A 487 11.32 77.46 1.12
CA ARG A 487 11.91 78.81 1.16
C ARG A 487 13.35 78.87 0.64
N ASP A 488 14.09 77.77 0.71
CA ASP A 488 15.50 77.71 0.30
C ASP A 488 15.69 77.04 -1.08
N GLU A 489 14.79 76.14 -1.48
CA GLU A 489 14.86 75.44 -2.76
C GLU A 489 14.33 76.27 -3.94
N ALA A 490 13.39 77.20 -3.72
CA ALA A 490 12.92 78.15 -4.75
C ALA A 490 14.05 79.06 -5.29
N ASN A 491 15.06 79.36 -4.46
CA ASN A 491 16.22 80.17 -4.86
C ASN A 491 17.33 79.34 -5.54
N ARG A 492 17.46 78.04 -5.24
CA ARG A 492 18.44 77.14 -5.92
C ARG A 492 17.91 76.58 -7.25
N LEU A 493 16.60 76.37 -7.39
CA LEU A 493 15.99 75.87 -8.63
C LEU A 493 16.01 76.87 -9.78
N ARG A 494 16.03 78.20 -9.52
CA ARG A 494 16.25 79.19 -10.58
C ARG A 494 17.65 79.13 -11.18
N GLN A 495 18.69 78.88 -10.38
CA GLN A 495 20.07 78.78 -10.87
C GLN A 495 20.42 77.41 -11.49
N LEU A 496 19.79 76.31 -11.05
CA LEU A 496 19.99 74.96 -11.61
C LEU A 496 19.12 74.65 -12.83
N ALA A 497 17.98 75.33 -13.01
CA ALA A 497 17.14 75.18 -14.21
C ALA A 497 17.81 75.79 -15.45
N GLU A 498 18.50 76.93 -15.31
CA GLU A 498 19.31 77.53 -16.39
C GLU A 498 20.58 76.71 -16.72
N SER A 499 21.14 75.96 -15.76
CA SER A 499 22.29 75.08 -16.01
C SER A 499 21.91 73.71 -16.59
N ARG A 500 20.81 73.09 -16.13
CA ARG A 500 20.31 71.81 -16.68
C ARG A 500 19.66 71.95 -18.05
N GLN A 501 18.98 73.06 -18.36
CA GLN A 501 18.51 73.31 -19.72
C GLN A 501 19.69 73.41 -20.69
N ASN A 502 20.77 74.10 -20.33
CA ASN A 502 21.99 74.14 -21.13
C ASN A 502 22.70 72.77 -21.25
N GLU A 503 22.73 71.93 -20.20
CA GLU A 503 23.35 70.59 -20.25
C GLU A 503 22.55 69.56 -21.06
N VAL A 504 21.20 69.60 -21.00
CA VAL A 504 20.34 68.72 -21.81
C VAL A 504 20.34 69.15 -23.28
N GLU A 505 20.34 70.46 -23.56
CA GLU A 505 20.48 70.98 -24.93
C GLU A 505 21.89 70.74 -25.49
N GLN A 506 22.95 70.79 -24.67
CA GLN A 506 24.31 70.40 -25.07
C GLN A 506 24.47 68.89 -25.26
N ALA A 507 23.82 68.04 -24.47
CA ALA A 507 23.83 66.59 -24.65
C ALA A 507 23.07 66.16 -25.92
N GLN A 508 21.96 66.83 -26.26
CA GLN A 508 21.26 66.64 -27.54
C GLN A 508 22.09 67.15 -28.73
N ARG A 509 22.75 68.31 -28.60
CA ARG A 509 23.71 68.82 -29.62
C ARG A 509 24.98 67.98 -29.71
N TRP A 510 25.40 67.26 -28.67
CA TRP A 510 26.55 66.34 -28.68
C TRP A 510 26.19 65.00 -29.34
N ALA A 511 25.01 64.45 -29.08
CA ALA A 511 24.48 63.28 -29.79
C ALA A 511 24.22 63.55 -31.28
N GLN A 512 23.66 64.72 -31.64
CA GLN A 512 23.54 65.17 -33.04
C GLN A 512 24.92 65.43 -33.68
N ARG A 513 25.88 66.03 -32.97
CA ARG A 513 27.26 66.20 -33.48
C ARG A 513 27.99 64.88 -33.66
N GLN A 514 27.84 63.91 -32.76
CA GLN A 514 28.44 62.58 -32.92
C GLN A 514 27.85 61.82 -34.13
N GLN A 515 26.52 61.86 -34.35
CA GLN A 515 25.93 61.32 -35.58
C GLN A 515 26.39 62.06 -36.84
N LEU A 516 26.60 63.38 -36.79
CA LEU A 516 27.14 64.16 -37.92
C LEU A 516 28.63 63.87 -38.20
N VAL A 517 29.44 63.65 -37.16
CA VAL A 517 30.88 63.35 -37.25
C VAL A 517 31.13 61.94 -37.78
N VAL A 518 30.39 60.93 -37.33
CA VAL A 518 30.46 59.57 -37.89
C VAL A 518 29.95 59.53 -39.34
N GLY A 519 28.89 60.29 -39.64
CA GLY A 519 28.38 60.44 -41.01
C GLY A 519 29.41 61.04 -41.97
N LYS A 520 30.13 62.10 -41.56
CA LYS A 520 31.22 62.70 -42.36
C LYS A 520 32.44 61.78 -42.50
N LEU A 521 32.76 61.00 -41.47
CA LEU A 521 33.91 60.09 -41.46
C LEU A 521 33.75 58.91 -42.42
N LEU A 522 32.51 58.41 -42.57
CA LEU A 522 32.20 57.26 -43.44
C LEU A 522 31.60 57.65 -44.79
N GLU A 523 31.40 58.95 -45.05
CA GLU A 523 30.96 59.47 -46.35
C GLU A 523 31.89 59.04 -47.50
N PRO A 524 33.23 59.14 -47.37
CA PRO A 524 34.16 58.66 -48.40
C PRO A 524 34.21 57.13 -48.51
N VAL A 525 33.84 56.42 -47.43
CA VAL A 525 33.88 54.96 -47.34
C VAL A 525 32.69 54.32 -48.05
N ARG A 526 31.51 54.94 -47.94
CA ARG A 526 30.24 54.43 -48.46
C ARG A 526 30.22 54.04 -49.95
N PRO A 527 30.76 54.83 -50.88
CA PRO A 527 30.75 54.44 -52.29
C PRO A 527 31.73 53.28 -52.58
N ALA A 528 32.75 53.09 -51.73
CA ALA A 528 33.80 52.11 -51.95
C ALA A 528 33.50 50.72 -51.35
N VAL A 529 32.50 50.59 -50.49
CA VAL A 529 32.10 49.30 -49.90
C VAL A 529 31.16 48.52 -50.83
N LEU A 530 31.30 47.21 -50.75
CA LEU A 530 30.60 46.22 -51.52
C LEU A 530 29.99 45.19 -50.58
N ARG A 531 28.85 44.65 -50.96
CA ARG A 531 28.31 43.43 -50.39
C ARG A 531 28.72 42.28 -51.29
N VAL A 532 29.39 41.29 -50.70
CA VAL A 532 29.84 40.08 -51.37
C VAL A 532 28.98 38.93 -50.88
N GLU A 533 28.25 38.29 -51.79
CA GLU A 533 27.45 37.10 -51.52
C GLU A 533 28.06 35.91 -52.26
N ALA A 534 28.35 34.87 -51.49
CA ALA A 534 28.95 33.63 -51.96
C ALA A 534 28.36 32.46 -51.14
N GLN A 535 29.17 31.72 -50.37
CA GLN A 535 28.63 30.76 -49.38
C GLN A 535 28.01 31.46 -48.17
N GLY A 536 28.42 32.70 -47.91
CA GLY A 536 27.84 33.59 -46.91
C GLY A 536 27.73 35.02 -47.42
N ILE A 537 27.38 35.95 -46.53
CA ILE A 537 27.31 37.38 -46.82
C ILE A 537 28.45 38.08 -46.07
N ALA A 538 29.30 38.78 -46.80
CA ALA A 538 30.38 39.61 -46.26
C ALA A 538 30.28 41.04 -46.76
N THR A 539 30.98 41.91 -46.06
CA THR A 539 31.38 43.21 -46.60
C THR A 539 32.68 43.02 -47.40
N GLY A 540 32.85 43.78 -48.46
CA GLY A 540 34.11 43.96 -49.17
C GLY A 540 34.29 45.43 -49.52
N PHE A 541 35.44 45.80 -50.08
CA PHE A 541 35.65 47.18 -50.51
C PHE A 541 36.71 47.29 -51.59
N PHE A 542 36.57 48.29 -52.45
CA PHE A 542 37.54 48.61 -53.49
C PHE A 542 38.85 49.13 -52.91
N VAL A 543 39.96 48.61 -53.42
CA VAL A 543 41.34 49.01 -53.06
C VAL A 543 42.10 49.63 -54.22
N THR A 544 41.55 49.58 -55.45
CA THR A 544 42.06 50.33 -56.60
C THR A 544 40.93 50.94 -57.42
N ALA A 545 41.21 52.05 -58.10
CA ALA A 545 40.26 52.71 -59.01
C ALA A 545 39.96 51.85 -60.25
N GLY A 546 40.81 50.88 -60.57
CA GLY A 546 40.62 49.89 -61.64
C GLY A 546 39.63 48.78 -61.30
N GLY A 547 39.01 48.80 -60.10
CA GLY A 547 37.97 47.86 -59.72
C GLY A 547 38.44 46.63 -58.94
N LEU A 548 39.69 46.61 -58.44
CA LEU A 548 40.11 45.57 -57.50
C LEU A 548 39.47 45.83 -56.14
N ALA A 549 38.88 44.78 -55.55
CA ALA A 549 38.23 44.82 -54.25
C ALA A 549 38.68 43.65 -53.37
N VAL A 550 38.72 43.89 -52.06
CA VAL A 550 39.15 42.93 -51.05
C VAL A 550 37.97 42.53 -50.17
N THR A 551 37.95 41.25 -49.80
CA THR A 551 37.07 40.68 -48.78
C THR A 551 37.79 39.51 -48.09
N VAL A 552 37.09 38.78 -47.22
CA VAL A 552 37.63 37.61 -46.50
C VAL A 552 37.46 36.31 -47.31
N ALA A 553 38.44 35.40 -47.22
CA ALA A 553 38.45 34.17 -48.00
C ALA A 553 37.37 33.17 -47.57
N HIS A 554 37.11 33.06 -46.27
CA HIS A 554 36.17 32.07 -45.74
C HIS A 554 34.72 32.28 -46.23
N VAL A 555 34.33 33.51 -46.60
CA VAL A 555 33.00 33.78 -47.18
C VAL A 555 32.92 33.34 -48.64
N ILE A 556 34.00 33.46 -49.40
CA ILE A 556 34.10 32.89 -50.75
C ILE A 556 34.04 31.35 -50.68
N GLY A 557 34.73 30.76 -49.71
CA GLY A 557 34.71 29.32 -49.46
C GLY A 557 35.16 28.51 -50.67
N ASN A 558 34.33 27.55 -51.10
CA ASN A 558 34.52 26.77 -52.34
C ASN A 558 33.51 27.15 -53.43
N ALA A 559 32.88 28.33 -53.34
CA ALA A 559 31.89 28.78 -54.30
C ALA A 559 32.50 28.92 -55.70
N PRO A 560 31.85 28.39 -56.76
CA PRO A 560 32.28 28.66 -58.13
C PRO A 560 32.09 30.16 -58.46
N GLU A 561 32.97 30.72 -59.30
CA GLU A 561 32.93 32.15 -59.68
C GLU A 561 31.55 32.58 -60.20
N SER A 562 30.84 31.70 -60.91
CA SER A 562 29.48 31.93 -61.43
C SER A 562 28.40 32.16 -60.36
N SER A 563 28.68 31.80 -59.10
CA SER A 563 27.77 32.00 -57.97
C SER A 563 28.07 33.26 -57.16
N LEU A 564 29.16 33.96 -57.46
CA LEU A 564 29.53 35.20 -56.78
C LEU A 564 28.62 36.35 -57.20
N ARG A 565 27.95 36.97 -56.23
CA ARG A 565 27.19 38.19 -56.45
C ARG A 565 27.80 39.32 -55.64
N VAL A 566 28.20 40.37 -56.34
CA VAL A 566 28.77 41.58 -55.74
C VAL A 566 27.86 42.76 -56.07
N VAL A 567 27.43 43.48 -55.04
CA VAL A 567 26.62 44.71 -55.20
C VAL A 567 27.26 45.85 -54.41
N ASP A 568 27.10 47.10 -54.86
CA ASP A 568 27.51 48.27 -54.06
C ASP A 568 26.52 48.61 -52.93
N ALA A 569 26.82 49.69 -52.21
CA ALA A 569 25.96 50.19 -51.14
C ALA A 569 24.54 50.59 -51.60
N GLN A 570 24.32 50.82 -52.89
CA GLN A 570 23.02 51.12 -53.50
C GLN A 570 22.34 49.87 -54.08
N ASN A 571 22.86 48.68 -53.80
CA ASN A 571 22.41 47.38 -54.31
C ASN A 571 22.54 47.24 -55.84
N ARG A 572 23.42 48.00 -56.50
CA ARG A 572 23.68 47.83 -57.93
C ARG A 572 24.63 46.64 -58.12
N PRO A 573 24.26 45.63 -58.93
CA PRO A 573 25.10 44.46 -59.17
C PRO A 573 26.24 44.79 -60.13
N PHE A 574 27.40 44.20 -59.87
CA PHE A 574 28.54 44.23 -60.77
C PHE A 574 28.92 42.82 -61.22
N PRO A 575 29.30 42.64 -62.50
CA PRO A 575 30.04 41.45 -62.91
C PRO A 575 31.38 41.43 -62.16
N VAL A 576 31.74 40.28 -61.63
CA VAL A 576 32.96 40.11 -60.83
C VAL A 576 33.72 38.89 -61.31
N ARG A 577 35.04 38.99 -61.31
CA ARG A 577 35.95 37.87 -61.50
C ARG A 577 36.76 37.64 -60.24
N LEU A 578 36.91 36.39 -59.84
CA LEU A 578 37.76 36.02 -58.71
C LEU A 578 39.22 36.06 -59.15
N VAL A 579 40.00 37.03 -58.65
CA VAL A 579 41.41 37.19 -59.03
C VAL A 579 42.26 36.20 -58.26
N ARG A 580 42.12 36.17 -56.94
CA ARG A 580 42.91 35.32 -56.06
C ARG A 580 42.24 35.11 -54.71
N VAL A 581 42.41 33.91 -54.14
CA VAL A 581 41.98 33.59 -52.77
C VAL A 581 43.17 33.03 -52.01
N ASP A 582 43.54 33.66 -50.91
CA ASP A 582 44.54 33.18 -49.96
C ASP A 582 43.84 32.72 -48.69
N ARG A 583 43.66 31.40 -48.55
CA ARG A 583 42.95 30.80 -47.42
C ARG A 583 43.78 30.79 -46.14
N GLU A 584 45.10 30.87 -46.22
CA GLU A 584 45.96 30.90 -45.03
C GLU A 584 45.89 32.25 -44.34
N ARG A 585 45.82 33.32 -45.14
CA ARG A 585 45.71 34.71 -44.65
C ARG A 585 44.27 35.22 -44.53
N ASP A 586 43.31 34.37 -44.89
CA ASP A 586 41.87 34.63 -44.93
C ASP A 586 41.47 35.86 -45.76
N LEU A 587 42.13 36.06 -46.91
CA LEU A 587 41.88 37.19 -47.81
C LEU A 587 41.52 36.74 -49.23
N ALA A 588 40.57 37.43 -49.85
CA ALA A 588 40.21 37.23 -51.26
C ALA A 588 40.24 38.57 -52.01
N LEU A 589 40.77 38.52 -53.23
CA LEU A 589 40.85 39.63 -54.18
C LEU A 589 39.89 39.38 -55.34
N LEU A 590 39.02 40.35 -55.58
CA LEU A 590 37.98 40.35 -56.60
C LEU A 590 38.28 41.45 -57.62
N GLN A 591 38.08 41.17 -58.90
CA GLN A 591 38.08 42.17 -59.97
C GLN A 591 36.63 42.44 -60.34
N VAL A 592 36.14 43.59 -59.90
CA VAL A 592 34.83 44.08 -60.28
C VAL A 592 34.95 44.75 -61.65
N GLN A 593 34.00 44.47 -62.54
CA GLN A 593 33.99 44.98 -63.91
C GLN A 593 32.96 46.09 -64.04
N GLY A 594 33.29 47.16 -64.76
CA GLY A 594 32.41 48.30 -64.98
C GLY A 594 33.15 49.53 -65.50
N ALA A 595 32.42 50.64 -65.64
CA ALA A 595 33.02 51.92 -66.02
C ALA A 595 33.88 52.47 -64.85
N ALA A 596 35.19 52.53 -65.06
CA ALA A 596 36.17 53.13 -64.15
C ALA A 596 36.15 54.68 -64.26
N PRO A 597 36.62 55.42 -63.24
CA PRO A 597 37.24 54.95 -61.99
C PRO A 597 36.22 54.50 -60.92
N HIS A 598 36.54 53.40 -60.24
CA HIS A 598 35.82 52.95 -59.05
C HIS A 598 36.26 53.76 -57.80
N PRO A 599 35.34 54.06 -56.87
CA PRO A 599 35.69 54.65 -55.59
C PRO A 599 36.50 53.63 -54.78
N CYS A 600 37.70 53.99 -54.31
CA CYS A 600 38.59 53.05 -53.62
C CYS A 600 39.19 53.62 -52.33
N LEU A 601 39.51 52.73 -51.39
CA LEU A 601 40.04 53.10 -50.08
C LEU A 601 41.53 52.82 -49.97
N HIS A 602 42.23 53.73 -49.29
CA HIS A 602 43.66 53.61 -49.07
C HIS A 602 43.94 52.73 -47.85
N LEU A 603 44.71 51.68 -48.07
CA LEU A 603 45.24 50.81 -47.03
C LEU A 603 46.37 51.53 -46.27
N SER A 604 46.35 51.46 -44.95
CA SER A 604 47.44 51.96 -44.10
C SER A 604 48.70 51.09 -44.28
N ASP A 605 49.84 51.75 -44.41
CA ASP A 605 51.18 51.16 -44.42
C ASP A 605 51.77 51.01 -43.01
N ARG A 606 51.08 51.52 -41.98
CA ARG A 606 51.53 51.51 -40.58
C ARG A 606 50.52 50.84 -39.66
N PRO A 607 50.99 50.13 -38.61
CA PRO A 607 50.12 49.59 -37.59
C PRO A 607 49.48 50.74 -36.77
N PRO A 608 48.22 50.59 -36.33
CA PRO A 608 47.53 51.59 -35.55
C PRO A 608 48.06 51.64 -34.10
N ARG A 609 47.69 52.68 -33.35
CA ARG A 609 48.00 52.78 -31.92
C ARG A 609 46.79 52.34 -31.08
N ALA A 610 47.03 51.70 -29.94
CA ALA A 610 45.99 51.49 -28.95
C ALA A 610 45.35 52.84 -28.54
N GLY A 611 44.02 52.87 -28.44
CA GLY A 611 43.22 54.06 -28.22
C GLY A 611 42.87 54.85 -29.50
N ALA A 612 43.40 54.47 -30.67
CA ALA A 612 43.04 55.14 -31.92
C ALA A 612 41.53 54.97 -32.20
N ALA A 613 40.86 56.09 -32.51
CA ALA A 613 39.45 56.08 -32.84
C ALA A 613 39.22 55.48 -34.23
N VAL A 614 38.30 54.53 -34.31
CA VAL A 614 38.01 53.79 -35.54
C VAL A 614 36.52 53.83 -35.86
N ALA A 615 36.22 53.74 -37.14
CA ALA A 615 34.87 53.60 -37.64
C ALA A 615 34.79 52.52 -38.71
N VAL A 616 33.64 51.87 -38.79
CA VAL A 616 33.37 50.82 -39.78
C VAL A 616 31.98 51.03 -40.38
N LEU A 617 31.89 50.75 -41.68
CA LEU A 617 30.63 50.57 -42.39
C LEU A 617 30.58 49.11 -42.84
N SER A 618 29.62 48.35 -42.31
CA SER A 618 29.45 46.94 -42.63
C SER A 618 28.00 46.61 -42.92
N ILE A 619 27.76 45.45 -43.51
CA ILE A 619 26.42 44.91 -43.64
C ILE A 619 26.02 44.15 -42.37
N GLU A 620 24.77 44.30 -41.95
CA GLU A 620 24.21 43.65 -40.77
C GLU A 620 22.91 42.92 -41.12
N GLY A 621 22.77 41.67 -40.63
CA GLY A 621 21.51 40.92 -40.64
C GLY A 621 20.82 40.83 -42.01
N GLN A 622 19.57 41.34 -42.09
CA GLN A 622 18.69 41.37 -43.27
C GLN A 622 19.19 42.33 -44.39
N GLN A 623 20.50 42.32 -44.67
CA GLN A 623 21.14 43.07 -45.74
C GLN A 623 21.10 44.61 -45.58
N ARG A 624 21.15 45.13 -44.35
CA ARG A 624 21.16 46.58 -44.08
C ARG A 624 22.56 47.08 -43.75
N TRP A 625 22.94 48.23 -44.31
CA TRP A 625 24.19 48.91 -43.96
C TRP A 625 24.11 49.51 -42.56
N SER A 626 25.12 49.22 -41.75
CA SER A 626 25.24 49.63 -40.35
C SER A 626 26.60 50.28 -40.12
N THR A 627 26.64 51.30 -39.27
CA THR A 627 27.86 52.03 -38.92
C THR A 627 28.15 51.84 -37.46
N ALA A 628 29.39 51.50 -37.12
CA ALA A 628 29.86 51.43 -35.75
C ALA A 628 31.14 52.23 -35.58
N THR A 629 31.35 52.77 -34.39
CA THR A 629 32.59 53.45 -33.98
C THR A 629 33.09 52.92 -32.67
N GLY A 630 34.39 53.03 -32.47
CA GLY A 630 35.03 52.60 -31.23
C GLY A 630 36.52 52.88 -31.28
N SER A 631 37.31 52.03 -30.64
CA SER A 631 38.76 52.25 -30.56
C SER A 631 39.56 50.96 -30.65
N VAL A 632 40.79 51.08 -31.12
CA VAL A 632 41.78 49.99 -31.06
C VAL A 632 42.12 49.69 -29.61
N THR A 633 41.91 48.45 -29.17
CA THR A 633 42.22 48.01 -27.81
C THR A 633 43.60 47.37 -27.74
N ALA A 634 44.01 46.61 -28.76
CA ALA A 634 45.33 45.99 -28.85
C ALA A 634 45.79 45.78 -30.31
N VAL A 635 47.10 45.63 -30.49
CA VAL A 635 47.74 45.26 -31.76
C VAL A 635 48.61 44.02 -31.56
N ASP A 636 48.97 43.33 -32.65
CA ASP A 636 49.78 42.10 -32.66
C ASP A 636 49.17 40.95 -31.84
N VAL A 637 47.85 40.82 -31.90
CA VAL A 637 47.11 39.77 -31.19
C VAL A 637 47.17 38.46 -31.94
N SER A 638 47.57 37.39 -31.25
CA SER A 638 47.59 36.03 -31.80
C SER A 638 46.45 35.20 -31.22
N LEU A 639 45.64 34.61 -32.10
CA LEU A 639 44.57 33.69 -31.75
C LEU A 639 44.99 32.25 -32.05
N GLY A 640 44.95 31.40 -31.03
CA GLY A 640 45.13 29.95 -31.17
C GLY A 640 43.95 29.28 -31.89
N LYS A 641 43.98 27.95 -31.99
CA LYS A 641 42.88 27.17 -32.59
C LYS A 641 41.63 27.26 -31.70
N LEU A 642 40.71 28.16 -32.06
CA LEU A 642 39.39 28.31 -31.45
C LEU A 642 38.33 27.71 -32.38
N ALA A 643 37.25 27.16 -31.83
CA ALA A 643 36.21 26.49 -32.62
C ALA A 643 35.63 27.45 -33.68
N GLY A 644 35.87 27.16 -34.96
CA GLY A 644 35.39 27.96 -36.09
C GLY A 644 36.29 29.11 -36.53
N ILE A 645 37.43 29.38 -35.86
CA ILE A 645 38.40 30.41 -36.24
C ILE A 645 39.77 29.76 -36.50
N PRO A 646 40.34 29.88 -37.71
CA PRO A 646 41.66 29.33 -37.98
C PRO A 646 42.74 30.04 -37.15
N PRO A 647 43.81 29.33 -36.71
CA PRO A 647 44.92 29.95 -35.99
C PRO A 647 45.46 31.12 -36.79
N SER A 648 45.44 32.31 -36.20
CA SER A 648 45.73 33.57 -36.89
C SER A 648 46.65 34.41 -36.01
N GLN A 649 47.77 34.86 -36.57
CA GLN A 649 48.73 35.73 -35.89
C GLN A 649 48.58 37.17 -36.40
N ASP A 650 49.22 38.11 -35.71
CA ASP A 650 49.27 39.55 -35.99
C ASP A 650 47.91 40.16 -36.34
N LEU A 651 46.92 40.05 -35.44
CA LEU A 651 45.61 40.68 -35.58
C LEU A 651 45.55 42.01 -34.78
N ILE A 652 44.61 42.88 -35.15
CA ILE A 652 44.29 44.10 -34.40
C ILE A 652 42.98 43.86 -33.63
N GLU A 653 42.96 44.10 -32.32
CA GLU A 653 41.75 44.04 -31.51
C GLU A 653 41.11 45.42 -31.38
N VAL A 654 39.79 45.48 -31.52
CA VAL A 654 39.00 46.70 -31.40
C VAL A 654 37.77 46.46 -30.50
N ASP A 655 37.43 47.47 -29.71
CA ASP A 655 36.13 47.60 -29.07
C ASP A 655 35.21 48.24 -30.10
N LEU A 656 34.37 47.42 -30.72
CA LEU A 656 33.33 47.86 -31.64
C LEU A 656 32.04 47.13 -31.28
N ASN A 657 30.96 47.88 -31.13
CA ASN A 657 29.63 47.29 -31.02
C ASN A 657 29.09 46.93 -32.41
N ALA A 658 29.78 46.01 -33.10
CA ALA A 658 29.45 45.54 -34.44
C ALA A 658 28.69 44.19 -34.38
N SER A 659 27.85 43.97 -35.39
CA SER A 659 26.93 42.83 -35.50
C SER A 659 27.37 41.84 -36.61
N PRO A 660 26.71 40.66 -36.73
CA PRO A 660 27.02 39.69 -37.79
C PRO A 660 26.97 40.29 -39.21
N GLY A 661 28.07 40.16 -39.97
CA GLY A 661 28.30 40.77 -41.30
C GLY A 661 29.46 41.80 -41.34
N PHE A 662 30.11 42.01 -40.20
CA PHE A 662 31.40 42.71 -40.05
C PHE A 662 32.57 42.08 -40.84
N SER A 663 32.50 40.79 -41.15
CA SER A 663 33.56 40.08 -41.88
C SER A 663 33.78 40.69 -43.28
N GLY A 664 35.03 41.00 -43.57
CA GLY A 664 35.51 41.69 -44.78
C GLY A 664 35.31 43.22 -44.78
N ALA A 665 34.76 43.82 -43.72
CA ALA A 665 34.51 45.27 -43.69
C ALA A 665 35.80 46.08 -43.50
N PRO A 666 35.94 47.24 -44.18
CA PRO A 666 37.07 48.14 -43.95
C PRO A 666 36.90 48.88 -42.63
N VAL A 667 37.86 48.73 -41.72
CA VAL A 667 37.94 49.53 -40.50
C VAL A 667 38.89 50.69 -40.73
N VAL A 668 38.37 51.90 -40.62
CA VAL A 668 39.06 53.15 -40.96
C VAL A 668 39.43 53.87 -39.68
N GLU A 669 40.68 54.30 -39.57
CA GLU A 669 41.13 55.15 -38.47
C GLU A 669 40.73 56.60 -38.72
N ALA A 670 40.09 57.22 -37.73
CA ALA A 670 39.47 58.52 -37.89
C ALA A 670 40.47 59.64 -38.23
N SER A 671 41.67 59.61 -37.64
CA SER A 671 42.73 60.60 -37.85
C SER A 671 43.35 60.57 -39.23
N SER A 672 43.45 59.39 -39.85
CA SER A 672 44.18 59.19 -41.11
C SER A 672 43.27 58.95 -42.32
N GLN A 673 42.00 58.61 -42.11
CA GLN A 673 41.07 58.17 -43.17
C GLN A 673 41.57 56.96 -43.96
N ARG A 674 42.49 56.18 -43.38
CA ARG A 674 43.04 54.98 -43.99
C ARG A 674 42.47 53.73 -43.34
N VAL A 675 42.31 52.69 -44.15
CA VAL A 675 41.90 51.37 -43.68
C VAL A 675 43.08 50.78 -42.92
N ILE A 676 42.92 50.59 -41.62
CA ILE A 676 43.95 49.99 -40.76
C ILE A 676 43.84 48.46 -40.71
N GLY A 677 42.64 47.94 -40.98
CA GLY A 677 42.39 46.51 -41.00
C GLY A 677 41.05 46.14 -41.62
N ILE A 678 40.89 44.85 -41.86
CA ILE A 678 39.73 44.22 -42.47
C ILE A 678 39.07 43.37 -41.40
N GLY A 679 37.79 43.61 -41.12
CA GLY A 679 37.06 42.85 -40.11
C GLY A 679 37.09 41.35 -40.42
N ALA A 680 37.45 40.53 -39.44
CA ALA A 680 37.59 39.08 -39.65
C ALA A 680 36.72 38.29 -38.68
N TYR A 681 36.95 38.46 -37.37
CA TYR A 681 36.38 37.63 -36.32
C TYR A 681 35.76 38.48 -35.20
N GLY A 682 34.66 38.00 -34.61
CA GLY A 682 34.06 38.58 -33.40
C GLY A 682 33.83 37.51 -32.35
N MET A 683 34.09 37.81 -31.07
CA MET A 683 33.83 36.89 -29.96
C MET A 683 32.58 37.32 -29.19
N GLY A 684 31.54 36.48 -29.20
CA GLY A 684 30.29 36.74 -28.48
C GLY A 684 30.44 36.60 -26.96
N GLY A 685 30.01 37.62 -26.21
CA GLY A 685 30.07 37.70 -24.74
C GLY A 685 29.78 39.12 -24.25
N SER A 686 29.82 39.36 -22.93
CA SER A 686 29.42 40.64 -22.29
C SER A 686 30.30 41.87 -22.64
N ALA A 687 31.29 41.75 -23.53
CA ALA A 687 32.08 42.84 -24.08
C ALA A 687 32.40 42.55 -25.56
N SER A 688 31.94 43.40 -26.48
CA SER A 688 31.97 43.22 -27.95
C SER A 688 33.37 43.37 -28.55
N ARG A 689 34.24 42.37 -28.37
CA ARG A 689 35.61 42.36 -28.93
C ARG A 689 35.62 41.84 -30.36
N HIS A 690 36.26 42.60 -31.25
CA HIS A 690 36.41 42.27 -32.66
C HIS A 690 37.89 42.25 -33.06
N PHE A 691 38.23 41.39 -34.01
CA PHE A 691 39.58 41.23 -34.53
C PHE A 691 39.65 41.52 -36.03
N LEU A 692 40.69 42.26 -36.41
CA LEU A 692 40.95 42.69 -37.78
C LEU A 692 42.21 42.02 -38.34
N ILE A 693 42.17 41.67 -39.61
CA ILE A 693 43.36 41.39 -40.40
C ILE A 693 44.02 42.74 -40.76
N PRO A 694 45.31 42.99 -40.44
CA PRO A 694 45.95 44.27 -40.72
C PRO A 694 45.99 44.60 -42.21
N ALA A 695 45.83 45.88 -42.56
CA ALA A 695 45.87 46.34 -43.94
C ALA A 695 47.22 46.05 -44.64
N SER A 696 48.32 46.04 -43.88
CA SER A 696 49.65 45.62 -44.36
C SER A 696 49.67 44.18 -44.87
N ARG A 697 48.83 43.28 -44.33
CA ARG A 697 48.72 41.89 -44.80
C ARG A 697 48.11 41.81 -46.20
N VAL A 698 47.17 42.70 -46.53
CA VAL A 698 46.60 42.79 -47.88
C VAL A 698 47.69 43.22 -48.87
N GLN A 699 48.48 44.23 -48.52
CA GLN A 699 49.61 44.68 -49.35
C GLN A 699 50.65 43.56 -49.53
N ALA A 700 50.98 42.81 -48.48
CA ALA A 700 51.90 41.69 -48.57
C ALA A 700 51.37 40.53 -49.43
N THR A 701 50.06 40.30 -49.44
CA THR A 701 49.44 39.16 -50.14
C THR A 701 49.20 39.44 -51.62
N PHE A 702 48.74 40.64 -51.95
CA PHE A 702 48.28 41.04 -53.29
C PHE A 702 49.08 42.21 -53.91
N GLY A 703 50.23 42.55 -53.33
CA GLY A 703 51.00 43.75 -53.72
C GLY A 703 51.42 43.78 -55.20
N ARG A 704 51.57 42.61 -55.86
CA ARG A 704 51.88 42.54 -57.30
C ARG A 704 50.67 42.94 -58.15
N GLU A 705 49.48 42.50 -57.74
CA GLU A 705 48.21 42.73 -58.41
C GLU A 705 47.69 44.16 -58.19
N LEU A 706 47.97 44.75 -57.03
CA LEU A 706 47.51 46.10 -56.67
C LEU A 706 48.24 47.25 -57.40
N GLY A 707 49.33 46.94 -58.12
CA GLY A 707 50.07 47.81 -59.05
C GLY A 707 49.83 49.32 -58.93
N GLY A 708 50.51 49.98 -57.98
CA GLY A 708 50.34 51.41 -57.70
C GLY A 708 48.90 51.71 -57.27
N GLY A 709 48.60 51.48 -55.98
CA GLY A 709 47.26 51.67 -55.40
C GLY A 709 46.67 53.05 -55.66
N CYS A 710 45.40 53.26 -55.30
CA CYS A 710 44.63 54.51 -55.51
C CYS A 710 45.54 55.74 -55.56
N GLY A 711 45.81 56.28 -56.76
CA GLY A 711 46.68 57.44 -56.93
C GLY A 711 46.14 58.60 -56.10
N GLY A 712 46.98 59.20 -55.27
CA GLY A 712 46.60 60.41 -54.53
C GLY A 712 46.31 61.57 -55.51
N PRO A 713 45.50 62.56 -55.11
CA PRO A 713 45.32 63.76 -55.90
C PRO A 713 46.64 64.50 -56.15
#